data_AF-A0A2N1VHR8-F1
#
_entry.id   AF-A0A2N1VHR8-F1
#
_cell.length_a   1.000
_cell.length_b   1.000
_cell.length_c   1.000
_cell.angle_alpha   90.00
_cell.angle_beta   90.00
_cell.angle_gamma   90.00
#
_symmetry.space_group_name_H-M   'P 1'
#
loop_
_entity.id
_entity.type
_entity.pdbx_description
1 polymer ?
#
loop_
_entity_poly.entity_id
_entity_poly.type
_entity_poly.pdbx_seq_one_letter_code
_entity_poly.pdbx_strand_id
1 'polypeptide(L)'
;VSVLYKKLSERVLLGFGGVSEYGITVRWDKNFLTVMYLNLLRREYFRIYDGVRFGGTLTLDDVWELGFDHVSLATGAGKPTFVSMKNNLMRGIRKASDFLMALQLTGAGKRDSMANLQVGLPAVVIGGGLTAIDTATELMAYYPIQVVKVKKRYDLLCARNGKSIVEALMNEEDKKILSTFLEHGEAIEQEQERAASAGELPDYISLIRKWGGVHLYYRKSINDSPAYRLNHEEIIKGLEEGISFVENMNPVEAVADEYGALKEVIFQRQEKLDGKWTATGDLYRIPARSAFVAAGTSPNVMYEREFPGTFELDKWDEFYTTYTVKMKNENTFKIQKAEENELGFFTSHEASGKYVSFYGDNHPDFEGNVVKAMASAKEGFKRVRELFEKCSPVNRDGIQDWKHLIAKLDDDLRARVVKVERLTPTIVELFLHAPQAARKFNPGQFYRLQNYETDSPKVENTLMIMEGIALTGAWVDKENGLLSMIALEMGASSRMIGMLKPGQRVVVMGPTGAPTEVPENSTVLLLGGGLGNAVLFSIAKAAKENNSRVIYFAGYKKAEDFFKRDEIEAATDVVVYSVDAGDAIPAVRPQDKSFVGNIIEAMIAYASGQLGEIPIKLSEASRVIAIGSDRMMAAISQARHGVLKPYLNECHEAIASINSPMQCMMKAVCAQCMQRHVIPGTNKEVFVFTCFNQDQKMDEVDFVNLNSRLRTNSLLEKINNRWLDYLLEKHPFEKV
;
A
#
# COMPACT_ATOMS: atom_id res chain seq x y z
N VAL A 1 -8.76 2.50 -34.88
CA VAL A 1 -9.20 1.71 -33.70
C VAL A 1 -8.35 0.44 -33.53
N SER A 2 -8.12 -0.34 -34.59
CA SER A 2 -7.26 -1.56 -34.54
C SER A 2 -5.85 -1.34 -33.99
N VAL A 3 -5.22 -0.19 -34.25
CA VAL A 3 -3.89 0.17 -33.72
C VAL A 3 -3.89 0.43 -32.21
N LEU A 4 -5.05 0.73 -31.62
CA LEU A 4 -5.19 1.03 -30.19
C LEU A 4 -5.55 -0.21 -29.35
N TYR A 5 -6.00 -1.29 -30.00
CA TYR A 5 -6.35 -2.52 -29.31
C TYR A 5 -5.09 -3.32 -29.00
N LYS A 6 -4.85 -3.60 -27.72
CA LYS A 6 -3.79 -4.50 -27.24
C LYS A 6 -4.40 -5.60 -26.38
N LYS A 7 -3.78 -6.79 -26.39
CA LYS A 7 -4.10 -7.82 -25.41
C LYS A 7 -3.85 -7.26 -24.01
N LEU A 8 -4.74 -7.53 -23.05
CA LEU A 8 -4.62 -7.00 -21.69
C LEU A 8 -3.29 -7.38 -21.01
N SER A 9 -2.76 -8.57 -21.32
CA SER A 9 -1.45 -9.04 -20.85
C SER A 9 -0.26 -8.24 -21.37
N GLU A 10 -0.44 -7.45 -22.44
CA GLU A 10 0.59 -6.65 -23.13
C GLU A 10 0.29 -5.14 -23.06
N ARG A 11 -0.89 -4.77 -22.54
CA ARG A 11 -1.31 -3.38 -22.41
C ARG A 11 -0.51 -2.70 -21.29
N VAL A 12 0.03 -1.53 -21.59
CA VAL A 12 0.61 -0.64 -20.57
C VAL A 12 -0.50 -0.14 -19.67
N LEU A 13 -0.30 -0.25 -18.36
CA LEU A 13 -1.26 0.24 -17.37
C LEU A 13 -1.13 1.76 -17.29
N LEU A 14 -2.22 2.48 -17.53
CA LEU A 14 -2.18 3.95 -17.65
C LEU A 14 -2.37 4.67 -16.30
N GLY A 15 -2.76 3.95 -15.25
CA GLY A 15 -3.13 4.56 -13.97
C GLY A 15 -4.39 5.44 -14.06
N PHE A 16 -5.19 5.30 -15.13
CA PHE A 16 -6.38 6.10 -15.42
C PHE A 16 -7.64 5.24 -15.45
N GLY A 17 -8.71 5.67 -14.77
CA GLY A 17 -10.02 5.02 -14.79
C GLY A 17 -10.52 4.47 -13.45
N GLY A 18 -9.74 4.62 -12.36
CA GLY A 18 -10.13 4.15 -11.03
C GLY A 18 -10.41 2.66 -11.00
N VAL A 19 -11.52 2.25 -10.37
CA VAL A 19 -11.94 0.83 -10.27
C VAL A 19 -12.05 0.17 -11.65
N SER A 20 -12.32 0.91 -12.72
CA SER A 20 -12.37 0.33 -14.08
C SER A 20 -11.00 -0.14 -14.58
N GLU A 21 -9.90 0.45 -14.09
CA GLU A 21 -8.53 0.03 -14.40
C GLU A 21 -8.06 -1.05 -13.41
N TYR A 22 -8.25 -0.84 -12.11
CA TYR A 22 -7.64 -1.68 -11.06
C TYR A 22 -8.57 -2.74 -10.43
N GLY A 23 -9.88 -2.68 -10.66
CA GLY A 23 -10.87 -3.49 -9.93
C GLY A 23 -11.73 -4.39 -10.82
N ILE A 24 -12.21 -3.87 -11.95
CA ILE A 24 -13.06 -4.63 -12.89
C ILE A 24 -12.22 -5.65 -13.65
N THR A 25 -12.79 -6.84 -13.83
CA THR A 25 -12.17 -8.00 -14.47
C THR A 25 -11.79 -7.80 -15.93
N VAL A 26 -10.99 -8.74 -16.45
CA VAL A 26 -10.72 -8.94 -17.89
C VAL A 26 -11.97 -9.09 -18.77
N ARG A 27 -13.17 -9.28 -18.18
CA ARG A 27 -14.45 -9.26 -18.92
C ARG A 27 -14.78 -7.89 -19.50
N TRP A 28 -14.20 -6.82 -18.96
CA TRP A 28 -14.24 -5.48 -19.53
C TRP A 28 -12.99 -5.21 -20.39
N ASP A 29 -13.20 -4.77 -21.63
CA ASP A 29 -12.08 -4.38 -22.49
C ASP A 29 -11.48 -3.04 -22.03
N LYS A 30 -10.40 -3.12 -21.26
CA LYS A 30 -9.66 -1.94 -20.75
C LYS A 30 -9.03 -1.10 -21.86
N ASN A 31 -9.04 -1.53 -23.12
CA ASN A 31 -8.66 -0.66 -24.23
C ASN A 31 -9.61 0.55 -24.36
N PHE A 32 -10.87 0.46 -23.92
CA PHE A 32 -11.78 1.61 -23.90
C PHE A 32 -11.28 2.74 -22.98
N LEU A 33 -10.62 2.42 -21.86
CA LEU A 33 -10.01 3.42 -20.99
C LEU A 33 -8.87 4.16 -21.70
N THR A 34 -8.08 3.44 -22.51
CA THR A 34 -7.03 4.05 -23.36
C THR A 34 -7.64 5.04 -24.34
N VAL A 35 -8.75 4.68 -24.99
CA VAL A 35 -9.46 5.57 -25.92
C VAL A 35 -9.98 6.81 -25.19
N MET A 36 -10.59 6.66 -24.01
CA MET A 36 -11.04 7.79 -23.20
C MET A 36 -9.90 8.71 -22.79
N TYR A 37 -8.79 8.13 -22.31
CA TYR A 37 -7.59 8.85 -21.92
C TYR A 37 -7.02 9.68 -23.06
N LEU A 38 -6.86 9.09 -24.25
CA LEU A 38 -6.37 9.80 -25.44
C LEU A 38 -7.31 10.91 -25.88
N ASN A 39 -8.63 10.72 -25.78
CA ASN A 39 -9.60 11.78 -26.10
C ASN A 39 -9.51 12.96 -25.11
N LEU A 40 -9.25 12.69 -23.83
CA LEU A 40 -9.04 13.73 -22.82
C LEU A 40 -7.73 14.49 -23.06
N LEU A 41 -6.62 13.78 -23.28
CA LEU A 41 -5.32 14.40 -23.51
C LEU A 41 -5.24 15.28 -24.78
N ARG A 42 -6.14 15.07 -25.74
CA ARG A 42 -6.23 15.92 -26.94
C ARG A 42 -6.87 17.28 -26.69
N ARG A 43 -7.49 17.50 -25.53
CA ARG A 43 -8.08 18.79 -25.17
C ARG A 43 -6.96 19.74 -24.73
N GLU A 44 -6.91 20.91 -25.36
CA GLU A 44 -5.86 21.92 -25.15
C GLU A 44 -5.65 22.27 -23.67
N TYR A 45 -6.76 22.47 -22.94
CA TYR A 45 -6.81 22.88 -21.54
C TYR A 45 -7.06 21.72 -20.57
N PHE A 46 -6.67 20.48 -20.94
CA PHE A 46 -6.74 19.33 -20.05
C PHE A 46 -5.33 18.88 -19.65
N ARG A 47 -5.12 18.66 -18.35
CA ARG A 47 -3.89 18.05 -17.82
C ARG A 47 -4.25 17.01 -16.77
N ILE A 48 -3.39 16.00 -16.66
CA ILE A 48 -3.49 14.92 -15.67
C ILE A 48 -2.12 14.69 -15.07
N TYR A 49 -2.10 14.48 -13.76
CA TYR A 49 -0.91 14.16 -12.98
C TYR A 49 -1.17 12.87 -12.21
N ASP A 50 -0.22 11.95 -12.26
CA ASP A 50 -0.17 10.74 -11.44
C ASP A 50 0.76 10.94 -10.25
N GLY A 51 0.76 9.98 -9.32
CA GLY A 51 1.59 10.09 -8.12
C GLY A 51 1.22 11.26 -7.20
N VAL A 52 0.13 11.98 -7.44
CA VAL A 52 -0.30 13.10 -6.59
C VAL A 52 -1.40 12.63 -5.66
N ARG A 53 -1.20 12.75 -4.34
CA ARG A 53 -2.22 12.45 -3.34
C ARG A 53 -2.88 13.72 -2.83
N PHE A 54 -4.20 13.84 -3.01
CA PHE A 54 -4.96 14.91 -2.38
C PHE A 54 -5.07 14.67 -0.87
N GLY A 55 -4.73 15.67 -0.06
CA GLY A 55 -4.50 15.60 1.38
C GLY A 55 -3.06 15.27 1.80
N GLY A 56 -2.15 15.00 0.85
CA GLY A 56 -0.73 14.74 1.15
C GLY A 56 0.20 15.59 0.31
N THR A 57 0.24 15.33 -1.00
CA THR A 57 1.00 16.12 -1.96
C THR A 57 0.35 17.50 -2.14
N LEU A 58 -0.97 17.55 -2.30
CA LEU A 58 -1.73 18.79 -2.39
C LEU A 58 -2.84 18.79 -1.35
N THR A 59 -2.94 19.86 -0.57
CA THR A 59 -4.10 20.15 0.27
C THR A 59 -5.10 21.02 -0.47
N LEU A 60 -6.29 21.17 0.10
CA LEU A 60 -7.32 22.09 -0.41
C LEU A 60 -6.81 23.54 -0.41
N ASP A 61 -6.09 23.94 0.63
CA ASP A 61 -5.48 25.27 0.72
C ASP A 61 -4.46 25.51 -0.39
N ASP A 62 -3.59 24.53 -0.69
CA ASP A 62 -2.64 24.63 -1.81
C ASP A 62 -3.36 24.86 -3.14
N VAL A 63 -4.47 24.15 -3.35
CA VAL A 63 -5.26 24.26 -4.57
C VAL A 63 -5.87 25.67 -4.69
N TRP A 64 -6.29 26.27 -3.57
CA TRP A 64 -6.76 27.65 -3.57
C TRP A 64 -5.66 28.67 -3.83
N GLU A 65 -4.47 28.48 -3.26
CA GLU A 65 -3.28 29.30 -3.50
C GLU A 65 -2.77 29.20 -4.94
N LEU A 66 -2.89 28.03 -5.56
CA LEU A 66 -2.57 27.79 -6.96
C LEU A 66 -3.56 28.45 -7.94
N GLY A 67 -4.63 29.07 -7.44
CA GLY A 67 -5.58 29.83 -8.24
C GLY A 67 -6.72 29.01 -8.83
N PHE A 68 -6.98 27.79 -8.32
CA PHE A 68 -8.17 27.05 -8.73
C PHE A 68 -9.43 27.69 -8.13
N ASP A 69 -10.51 27.72 -8.92
CA ASP A 69 -11.80 28.28 -8.51
C ASP A 69 -12.77 27.23 -7.95
N HIS A 70 -12.54 25.96 -8.26
CA HIS A 70 -13.43 24.86 -7.86
C HIS A 70 -12.69 23.53 -7.74
N VAL A 71 -13.15 22.67 -6.81
CA VAL A 71 -12.63 21.30 -6.63
C VAL A 71 -13.76 20.28 -6.75
N SER A 72 -13.47 19.19 -7.45
CA SER A 72 -14.37 18.05 -7.63
C SER A 72 -13.76 16.79 -7.04
N LEU A 73 -14.33 16.30 -5.94
CA LEU A 73 -13.93 15.06 -5.29
C LEU A 73 -14.56 13.86 -6.02
N ALA A 74 -13.71 13.12 -6.72
CA ALA A 74 -14.08 11.85 -7.36
C ALA A 74 -13.14 10.73 -6.87
N THR A 75 -12.97 10.65 -5.54
CA THR A 75 -11.99 9.77 -4.88
C THR A 75 -12.49 8.34 -4.73
N GLY A 76 -13.78 8.09 -4.96
CA GLY A 76 -14.37 6.77 -5.16
C GLY A 76 -14.51 5.96 -3.86
N ALA A 77 -14.31 4.66 -3.95
CA ALA A 77 -14.39 3.74 -2.82
C ALA A 77 -13.22 3.93 -1.83
N GLY A 78 -13.56 3.90 -0.54
CA GLY A 78 -12.67 4.03 0.60
C GLY A 78 -12.31 2.69 1.25
N LYS A 79 -12.34 2.63 2.57
CA LYS A 79 -11.91 1.45 3.36
C LYS A 79 -12.81 0.23 3.09
N PRO A 80 -12.27 -1.00 3.05
CA PRO A 80 -13.07 -2.21 2.96
C PRO A 80 -13.79 -2.52 4.27
N THR A 81 -14.96 -3.13 4.16
CA THR A 81 -15.77 -3.56 5.30
C THR A 81 -15.15 -4.78 5.99
N PHE A 82 -15.18 -4.77 7.31
CA PHE A 82 -14.72 -5.89 8.12
C PHE A 82 -15.79 -6.96 8.27
N VAL A 83 -15.40 -8.22 8.03
CA VAL A 83 -16.21 -9.39 8.39
C VAL A 83 -15.76 -9.87 9.77
N SER A 84 -16.72 -10.10 10.66
CA SER A 84 -16.44 -10.74 11.94
C SER A 84 -16.05 -12.19 11.71
N MET A 85 -14.77 -12.49 11.87
CA MET A 85 -14.19 -13.82 11.73
C MET A 85 -12.93 -13.87 12.59
N LYS A 86 -12.77 -14.91 13.41
CA LYS A 86 -11.56 -15.11 14.20
C LYS A 86 -10.37 -15.33 13.26
N ASN A 87 -9.24 -14.68 13.56
CA ASN A 87 -8.02 -14.68 12.75
C ASN A 87 -8.17 -14.09 11.32
N ASN A 88 -9.03 -13.08 11.12
CA ASN A 88 -9.28 -12.41 9.82
C ASN A 88 -8.05 -11.71 9.17
N LEU A 89 -6.91 -11.67 9.87
CA LEU A 89 -5.66 -11.08 9.38
C LEU A 89 -4.49 -12.09 9.33
N MET A 90 -4.79 -13.39 9.29
CA MET A 90 -3.80 -14.47 9.16
C MET A 90 -3.09 -14.42 7.79
N ARG A 91 -1.83 -14.91 7.72
CA ARG A 91 -1.12 -15.13 6.46
C ARG A 91 -1.94 -16.05 5.55
N GLY A 92 -2.14 -15.64 4.30
CA GLY A 92 -3.04 -16.29 3.34
C GLY A 92 -4.43 -15.64 3.22
N ILE A 93 -4.78 -14.67 4.08
CA ILE A 93 -6.02 -13.90 3.97
C ILE A 93 -5.72 -12.48 3.47
N ARG A 94 -6.43 -12.05 2.44
CA ARG A 94 -6.36 -10.69 1.87
C ARG A 94 -7.74 -10.06 1.81
N LYS A 95 -7.78 -8.72 1.71
CA LYS A 95 -9.00 -8.04 1.25
C LYS A 95 -9.03 -8.09 -0.28
N ALA A 96 -10.22 -8.14 -0.85
CA ALA A 96 -10.37 -8.18 -2.29
C ALA A 96 -9.77 -6.94 -2.98
N SER A 97 -9.90 -5.75 -2.36
CA SER A 97 -9.28 -4.52 -2.86
C SER A 97 -7.75 -4.61 -2.90
N ASP A 98 -7.10 -5.17 -1.86
CA ASP A 98 -5.67 -5.47 -1.88
C ASP A 98 -5.30 -6.36 -3.07
N PHE A 99 -5.98 -7.51 -3.23
CA PHE A 99 -5.68 -8.45 -4.31
C PHE A 99 -5.85 -7.84 -5.71
N LEU A 100 -6.99 -7.23 -5.99
CA LEU A 100 -7.30 -6.67 -7.31
C LEU A 100 -6.33 -5.52 -7.65
N MET A 101 -6.09 -4.61 -6.71
CA MET A 101 -5.14 -3.51 -6.92
C MET A 101 -3.72 -4.02 -7.08
N ALA A 102 -3.28 -5.02 -6.30
CA ALA A 102 -1.97 -5.63 -6.47
C ALA A 102 -1.86 -6.29 -7.85
N LEU A 103 -2.83 -7.11 -8.25
CA LEU A 103 -2.82 -7.81 -9.53
C LEU A 103 -2.70 -6.85 -10.71
N GLN A 104 -3.53 -5.81 -10.71
CA GLN A 104 -3.63 -4.88 -11.82
C GLN A 104 -2.50 -3.84 -11.78
N LEU A 105 -2.28 -3.12 -10.68
CA LEU A 105 -1.37 -1.96 -10.64
C LEU A 105 0.12 -2.33 -10.59
N THR A 106 0.47 -3.56 -10.16
CA THR A 106 1.85 -4.06 -10.25
C THR A 106 2.14 -4.80 -11.55
N GLY A 107 1.09 -5.11 -12.32
CA GLY A 107 1.18 -5.97 -13.49
C GLY A 107 1.52 -7.42 -13.16
N ALA A 108 1.13 -7.94 -11.99
CA ALA A 108 1.44 -9.32 -11.59
C ALA A 108 0.92 -10.38 -12.59
N GLY A 109 -0.22 -10.11 -13.23
CA GLY A 109 -0.80 -10.92 -14.30
C GLY A 109 -0.03 -10.89 -15.62
N LYS A 110 1.00 -10.05 -15.76
CA LYS A 110 1.87 -10.03 -16.93
C LYS A 110 2.93 -11.13 -16.84
N ARG A 111 3.20 -11.77 -17.97
CA ARG A 111 4.19 -12.86 -18.09
C ARG A 111 5.63 -12.36 -17.91
N ASP A 112 5.88 -11.10 -18.27
CA ASP A 112 7.19 -10.45 -18.21
C ASP A 112 7.42 -9.65 -16.91
N SER A 113 6.45 -9.58 -15.98
CA SER A 113 6.59 -8.85 -14.71
C SER A 113 7.26 -9.66 -13.60
N MET A 114 8.03 -8.98 -12.74
CA MET A 114 8.63 -9.50 -11.50
C MET A 114 7.82 -9.17 -10.23
N ALA A 115 6.58 -8.68 -10.37
CA ALA A 115 5.74 -8.37 -9.22
C ALA A 115 5.42 -9.60 -8.36
N ASN A 116 5.30 -9.38 -7.05
CA ASN A 116 5.09 -10.39 -6.02
C ASN A 116 3.63 -10.40 -5.55
N LEU A 117 2.85 -11.33 -6.08
CA LEU A 117 1.47 -11.57 -5.62
C LEU A 117 1.26 -13.08 -5.49
N GLN A 118 1.61 -13.65 -4.35
CA GLN A 118 1.50 -15.09 -4.13
C GLN A 118 0.07 -15.48 -3.75
N VAL A 119 -0.49 -16.44 -4.50
CA VAL A 119 -1.78 -17.08 -4.22
C VAL A 119 -1.67 -18.61 -4.29
N GLY A 120 -2.53 -19.32 -3.54
CA GLY A 120 -2.57 -20.77 -3.48
C GLY A 120 -4.00 -21.32 -3.64
N LEU A 121 -4.10 -22.58 -4.10
CA LEU A 121 -5.36 -23.32 -4.22
C LEU A 121 -5.43 -24.48 -3.19
N PRO A 122 -6.62 -24.90 -2.75
CA PRO A 122 -7.94 -24.30 -3.01
C PRO A 122 -8.07 -22.88 -2.45
N ALA A 123 -8.95 -22.07 -3.03
CA ALA A 123 -9.16 -20.70 -2.57
C ALA A 123 -10.63 -20.36 -2.30
N VAL A 124 -10.83 -19.45 -1.36
CA VAL A 124 -12.14 -19.01 -0.88
C VAL A 124 -12.29 -17.50 -1.09
N VAL A 125 -13.43 -17.08 -1.61
CA VAL A 125 -13.82 -15.66 -1.66
C VAL A 125 -15.03 -15.44 -0.78
N ILE A 126 -14.98 -14.51 0.17
CA ILE A 126 -16.05 -14.24 1.13
C ILE A 126 -16.76 -12.95 0.72
N GLY A 127 -17.99 -13.06 0.22
CA GLY A 127 -18.78 -11.92 -0.25
C GLY A 127 -19.73 -12.29 -1.39
N GLY A 128 -20.77 -11.50 -1.61
CA GLY A 128 -21.76 -11.73 -2.68
C GLY A 128 -21.95 -10.54 -3.63
N GLY A 129 -21.04 -9.56 -3.59
CA GLY A 129 -21.06 -8.40 -4.48
C GLY A 129 -20.21 -8.60 -5.73
N LEU A 130 -20.23 -7.62 -6.64
CA LEU A 130 -19.45 -7.66 -7.89
C LEU A 130 -17.96 -7.85 -7.64
N THR A 131 -17.40 -7.15 -6.65
CA THR A 131 -16.00 -7.32 -6.23
C THR A 131 -15.66 -8.77 -5.86
N ALA A 132 -16.61 -9.54 -5.31
CA ALA A 132 -16.39 -10.95 -4.97
C ALA A 132 -16.31 -11.82 -6.24
N ILE A 133 -17.20 -11.58 -7.21
CA ILE A 133 -17.17 -12.23 -8.52
C ILE A 133 -15.87 -11.89 -9.25
N ASP A 134 -15.48 -10.61 -9.25
CA ASP A 134 -14.25 -10.14 -9.88
C ASP A 134 -13.01 -10.78 -9.26
N THR A 135 -12.97 -10.84 -7.93
CA THR A 135 -11.87 -11.49 -7.20
C THR A 135 -11.76 -12.98 -7.54
N ALA A 136 -12.89 -13.71 -7.56
CA ALA A 136 -12.89 -15.13 -7.84
C ALA A 136 -12.41 -15.44 -9.27
N THR A 137 -12.88 -14.65 -10.23
CA THR A 137 -12.58 -14.84 -11.66
C THR A 137 -11.16 -14.39 -12.02
N GLU A 138 -10.69 -13.26 -11.50
CA GLU A 138 -9.28 -12.86 -11.63
C GLU A 138 -8.35 -13.88 -10.96
N LEU A 139 -8.75 -14.49 -9.84
CA LEU A 139 -7.96 -15.54 -9.20
C LEU A 139 -7.86 -16.80 -10.07
N MET A 140 -8.97 -17.23 -10.68
CA MET A 140 -9.00 -18.34 -11.65
C MET A 140 -8.05 -18.07 -12.83
N ALA A 141 -8.05 -16.85 -13.36
CA ALA A 141 -7.19 -16.47 -14.50
C ALA A 141 -5.72 -16.29 -14.10
N TYR A 142 -5.45 -15.73 -12.92
CA TYR A 142 -4.11 -15.41 -12.47
C TYR A 142 -3.31 -16.64 -12.01
N TYR A 143 -3.95 -17.60 -11.34
CA TYR A 143 -3.24 -18.74 -10.76
C TYR A 143 -2.39 -19.51 -11.80
N PRO A 144 -2.91 -19.90 -12.98
CA PRO A 144 -2.10 -20.53 -14.02
C PRO A 144 -0.90 -19.68 -14.49
N ILE A 145 -1.09 -18.36 -14.61
CA ILE A 145 -0.02 -17.44 -15.03
C ILE A 145 1.11 -17.43 -14.01
N GLN A 146 0.78 -17.38 -12.72
CA GLN A 146 1.77 -17.39 -11.64
C GLN A 146 2.60 -18.68 -11.65
N VAL A 147 1.96 -19.84 -11.68
CA VAL A 147 2.67 -21.13 -11.55
C VAL A 147 3.54 -21.42 -12.76
N VAL A 148 3.08 -21.12 -13.97
CA VAL A 148 3.90 -21.25 -15.20
C VAL A 148 5.08 -20.29 -15.17
N LYS A 149 4.87 -19.04 -14.72
CA LYS A 149 5.95 -18.06 -14.57
C LYS A 149 7.01 -18.52 -13.56
N VAL A 150 6.58 -19.07 -12.42
CA VAL A 150 7.48 -19.63 -11.40
C VAL A 150 8.25 -20.82 -11.94
N LYS A 151 7.57 -21.80 -12.53
CA LYS A 151 8.20 -23.00 -13.10
C LYS A 151 9.27 -22.64 -14.13
N LYS A 152 8.91 -21.82 -15.12
CA LYS A 152 9.85 -21.39 -16.16
C LYS A 152 11.11 -20.72 -15.61
N ARG A 153 10.95 -19.82 -14.62
CA ARG A 153 12.10 -19.16 -13.98
C ARG A 153 12.94 -20.15 -13.19
N TYR A 154 12.28 -21.01 -12.41
CA TYR A 154 12.94 -22.03 -11.60
C TYR A 154 13.75 -23.01 -12.47
N ASP A 155 13.17 -23.55 -13.55
CA ASP A 155 13.84 -24.49 -14.46
C ASP A 155 15.09 -23.86 -15.08
N LEU A 156 15.00 -22.60 -15.54
CA LEU A 156 16.13 -21.86 -16.09
C LEU A 156 17.23 -21.59 -15.05
N LEU A 157 16.85 -21.19 -13.83
CA LEU A 157 17.79 -20.96 -12.73
C LEU A 157 18.47 -22.27 -12.30
N CYS A 158 17.73 -23.37 -12.23
CA CYS A 158 18.29 -24.68 -11.89
C CYS A 158 19.21 -25.22 -12.98
N ALA A 159 18.88 -25.04 -14.26
CA ALA A 159 19.75 -25.42 -15.37
C ALA A 159 21.10 -24.65 -15.34
N ARG A 160 21.11 -23.41 -14.84
CA ARG A 160 22.31 -22.57 -14.76
C ARG A 160 23.13 -22.79 -13.49
N ASN A 161 22.49 -22.77 -12.32
CA ASN A 161 23.17 -22.71 -11.02
C ASN A 161 23.03 -24.00 -10.20
N GLY A 162 22.20 -24.95 -10.64
CA GLY A 162 21.88 -26.14 -9.88
C GLY A 162 20.83 -25.90 -8.79
N LYS A 163 20.01 -26.92 -8.54
CA LYS A 163 18.89 -26.89 -7.56
C LYS A 163 19.32 -26.43 -6.16
N SER A 164 20.43 -26.94 -5.67
CA SER A 164 20.93 -26.62 -4.32
C SER A 164 21.19 -25.12 -4.11
N ILE A 165 21.60 -24.39 -5.15
CA ILE A 165 21.88 -22.94 -5.06
C ILE A 165 20.58 -22.14 -5.11
N VAL A 166 19.66 -22.54 -5.99
CA VAL A 166 18.35 -21.86 -6.16
C VAL A 166 17.53 -21.98 -4.87
N GLU A 167 17.51 -23.15 -4.24
CA GLU A 167 16.70 -23.42 -3.05
C GLU A 167 17.40 -23.05 -1.72
N ALA A 168 18.64 -22.57 -1.73
CA ALA A 168 19.46 -22.39 -0.52
C ALA A 168 18.82 -21.47 0.57
N LEU A 169 18.03 -20.48 0.15
CA LEU A 169 17.36 -19.53 1.06
C LEU A 169 15.89 -19.89 1.34
N MET A 170 15.38 -20.97 0.77
CA MET A 170 14.00 -21.42 0.92
C MET A 170 13.87 -22.25 2.20
N ASN A 171 12.89 -21.92 3.03
CA ASN A 171 12.53 -22.74 4.18
C ASN A 171 11.63 -23.91 3.72
N GLU A 172 11.22 -24.78 4.65
CA GLU A 172 10.39 -25.94 4.31
C GLU A 172 9.00 -25.57 3.78
N GLU A 173 8.41 -24.46 4.23
CA GLU A 173 7.14 -23.95 3.70
C GLU A 173 7.31 -23.49 2.25
N ASP A 174 8.36 -22.72 1.94
CA ASP A 174 8.67 -22.26 0.59
C ASP A 174 8.86 -23.43 -0.37
N LYS A 175 9.60 -24.47 0.05
CA LYS A 175 9.83 -25.68 -0.75
C LYS A 175 8.53 -26.45 -1.01
N LYS A 176 7.64 -26.54 -0.01
CA LYS A 176 6.33 -27.18 -0.16
C LYS A 176 5.46 -26.43 -1.18
N ILE A 177 5.41 -25.10 -1.08
CA ILE A 177 4.67 -24.25 -2.02
C ILE A 177 5.29 -24.35 -3.42
N LEU A 178 6.62 -24.31 -3.53
CA LEU A 178 7.34 -24.47 -4.79
C LEU A 178 7.01 -25.82 -5.44
N SER A 179 7.08 -26.92 -4.69
CA SER A 179 6.74 -28.24 -5.19
C SER A 179 5.33 -28.28 -5.78
N THR A 180 4.34 -27.71 -5.09
CA THR A 180 2.97 -27.59 -5.61
C THR A 180 2.92 -26.75 -6.88
N PHE A 181 3.63 -25.62 -6.95
CA PHE A 181 3.65 -24.77 -8.14
C PHE A 181 4.32 -25.45 -9.33
N LEU A 182 5.38 -26.23 -9.11
CA LEU A 182 6.04 -27.00 -10.17
C LEU A 182 5.13 -28.12 -10.69
N GLU A 183 4.47 -28.85 -9.80
CA GLU A 183 3.49 -29.89 -10.18
C GLU A 183 2.35 -29.30 -11.01
N HIS A 184 1.78 -28.18 -10.55
CA HIS A 184 0.68 -27.52 -11.26
C HIS A 184 1.14 -26.89 -12.58
N GLY A 185 2.34 -26.31 -12.61
CA GLY A 185 2.94 -25.75 -13.82
C GLY A 185 3.17 -26.80 -14.89
N GLU A 186 3.67 -27.99 -14.51
CA GLU A 186 3.84 -29.13 -15.40
C GLU A 186 2.50 -29.61 -15.99
N ALA A 187 1.47 -29.75 -15.15
CA ALA A 187 0.14 -30.13 -15.62
C ALA A 187 -0.48 -29.09 -16.59
N ILE A 188 -0.21 -27.79 -16.37
CA ILE A 188 -0.64 -26.73 -17.29
C ILE A 188 0.10 -26.79 -18.62
N GLU A 189 1.41 -27.03 -18.61
CA GLU A 189 2.20 -27.19 -19.84
C GLU A 189 1.70 -28.38 -20.67
N GLN A 190 1.44 -29.53 -20.02
CA GLN A 190 0.86 -30.71 -20.67
C GLN A 190 -0.53 -30.43 -21.26
N GLU A 191 -1.37 -29.70 -20.54
CA GLU A 191 -2.70 -29.30 -21.04
C GLU A 191 -2.61 -28.33 -22.22
N GLN A 192 -1.66 -27.39 -22.19
CA GLN A 192 -1.40 -26.50 -23.31
C GLN A 192 -0.94 -27.25 -24.56
N GLU A 193 -0.05 -28.24 -24.41
CA GLU A 193 0.42 -29.08 -25.51
C GLU A 193 -0.70 -29.96 -26.08
N ARG A 194 -1.51 -30.57 -25.20
CA ARG A 194 -2.66 -31.39 -25.56
C ARG A 194 -3.70 -30.56 -26.34
N ALA A 195 -4.08 -29.40 -25.82
CA ALA A 195 -5.05 -28.51 -26.44
C ALA A 195 -4.54 -27.97 -27.79
N ALA A 196 -3.26 -27.59 -27.88
CA ALA A 196 -2.64 -27.18 -29.13
C ALA A 196 -2.64 -28.31 -30.19
N SER A 197 -2.37 -29.56 -29.77
CA SER A 197 -2.41 -30.73 -30.65
C SER A 197 -3.81 -31.07 -31.13
N ALA A 198 -4.83 -30.78 -30.32
CA ALA A 198 -6.25 -30.99 -30.64
C ALA A 198 -6.91 -29.79 -31.35
N GLY A 199 -6.23 -28.64 -31.45
CA GLY A 199 -6.79 -27.42 -32.07
C GLY A 199 -7.84 -26.71 -31.21
N GLU A 200 -7.77 -26.84 -29.89
CA GLU A 200 -8.73 -26.27 -28.94
C GLU A 200 -8.07 -25.35 -27.90
N LEU A 201 -8.90 -24.75 -27.04
CA LEU A 201 -8.41 -23.94 -25.92
C LEU A 201 -8.05 -24.83 -24.72
N PRO A 202 -6.97 -24.54 -23.97
CA PRO A 202 -6.64 -25.26 -22.75
C PRO A 202 -7.77 -25.24 -21.71
N ASP A 203 -8.11 -26.40 -21.16
CA ASP A 203 -9.10 -26.56 -20.09
C ASP A 203 -8.47 -26.35 -18.70
N TYR A 204 -8.20 -25.08 -18.38
CA TYR A 204 -7.72 -24.72 -17.04
C TYR A 204 -8.77 -24.91 -15.95
N ILE A 205 -10.06 -24.91 -16.30
CA ILE A 205 -11.15 -25.04 -15.32
C ILE A 205 -11.08 -26.43 -14.67
N SER A 206 -10.92 -27.48 -15.46
CA SER A 206 -10.80 -28.85 -14.96
C SER A 206 -9.57 -29.03 -14.08
N LEU A 207 -8.42 -28.44 -14.45
CA LEU A 207 -7.21 -28.47 -13.64
C LEU A 207 -7.40 -27.75 -12.29
N ILE A 208 -7.94 -26.54 -12.31
CA ILE A 208 -8.16 -25.75 -11.08
C ILE A 208 -9.15 -26.47 -10.15
N ARG A 209 -10.22 -27.07 -10.69
CA ARG A 209 -11.16 -27.89 -9.90
C ARG A 209 -10.47 -29.09 -9.27
N LYS A 210 -9.57 -29.77 -9.98
CA LYS A 210 -8.75 -30.87 -9.43
C LYS A 210 -7.91 -30.43 -8.24
N TRP A 211 -7.43 -29.18 -8.24
CA TRP A 211 -6.68 -28.58 -7.13
C TRP A 211 -7.56 -27.93 -6.06
N GLY A 212 -8.85 -28.24 -6.07
CA GLY A 212 -9.84 -27.82 -5.08
C GLY A 212 -10.60 -26.55 -5.43
N GLY A 213 -10.28 -25.87 -6.53
CA GLY A 213 -11.09 -24.80 -7.11
C GLY A 213 -11.05 -23.44 -6.40
N VAL A 214 -11.83 -22.52 -6.95
CA VAL A 214 -12.11 -21.19 -6.36
C VAL A 214 -13.60 -21.10 -6.07
N HIS A 215 -13.94 -20.94 -4.79
CA HIS A 215 -15.33 -20.95 -4.33
C HIS A 215 -15.66 -19.64 -3.62
N LEU A 216 -16.74 -19.02 -4.05
CA LEU A 216 -17.32 -17.85 -3.42
C LEU A 216 -18.34 -18.30 -2.37
N TYR A 217 -18.22 -17.79 -1.15
CA TYR A 217 -19.12 -18.06 -0.03
C TYR A 217 -19.87 -16.79 0.34
N TYR A 218 -21.20 -16.89 0.38
CA TYR A 218 -22.07 -15.81 0.78
C TYR A 218 -23.00 -16.23 1.92
N ARG A 219 -23.21 -15.33 2.88
CA ARG A 219 -23.98 -15.60 4.10
C ARG A 219 -25.50 -15.72 3.89
N LYS A 220 -26.00 -15.38 2.69
CA LYS A 220 -27.42 -15.48 2.31
C LYS A 220 -27.53 -16.26 0.99
N SER A 221 -28.72 -16.30 0.41
CA SER A 221 -28.94 -16.80 -0.94
C SER A 221 -28.33 -15.87 -2.01
N ILE A 222 -28.10 -16.43 -3.19
CA ILE A 222 -27.64 -15.77 -4.40
C ILE A 222 -28.62 -14.70 -4.83
N ASN A 223 -29.93 -14.96 -4.71
CA ASN A 223 -30.98 -13.97 -4.98
C ASN A 223 -30.93 -12.77 -4.03
N ASP A 224 -30.42 -12.98 -2.82
CA ASP A 224 -30.19 -11.93 -1.83
C ASP A 224 -28.85 -11.21 -2.02
N SER A 225 -27.99 -11.69 -2.93
CA SER A 225 -26.66 -11.13 -3.16
C SER A 225 -26.72 -9.81 -3.93
N PRO A 226 -25.87 -8.82 -3.61
CA PRO A 226 -25.78 -7.58 -4.37
C PRO A 226 -25.43 -7.81 -5.84
N ALA A 227 -24.55 -8.78 -6.15
CA ALA A 227 -24.21 -9.09 -7.54
C ALA A 227 -25.45 -9.50 -8.34
N TYR A 228 -26.32 -10.36 -7.78
CA TYR A 228 -27.54 -10.78 -8.48
C TYR A 228 -28.51 -9.60 -8.70
N ARG A 229 -28.73 -8.78 -7.67
CA ARG A 229 -29.67 -7.64 -7.73
C ARG A 229 -29.21 -6.52 -8.64
N LEU A 230 -27.90 -6.29 -8.73
CA LEU A 230 -27.32 -5.21 -9.51
C LEU A 230 -26.99 -5.66 -10.95
N ASN A 231 -26.45 -6.86 -11.12
CA ASN A 231 -26.04 -7.40 -12.42
C ASN A 231 -25.89 -8.94 -12.38
N HIS A 232 -27.01 -9.66 -12.49
CA HIS A 232 -27.03 -11.13 -12.48
C HIS A 232 -26.22 -11.78 -13.62
N GLU A 233 -25.99 -11.08 -14.73
CA GLU A 233 -25.17 -11.57 -15.85
C GLU A 233 -23.72 -11.86 -15.42
N GLU A 234 -23.17 -11.07 -14.49
CA GLU A 234 -21.82 -11.28 -13.95
C GLU A 234 -21.70 -12.60 -13.19
N ILE A 235 -22.76 -13.03 -12.51
CA ILE A 235 -22.79 -14.34 -11.85
C ILE A 235 -22.78 -15.45 -12.89
N ILE A 236 -23.63 -15.34 -13.91
CA ILE A 236 -23.71 -16.35 -15.00
C ILE A 236 -22.35 -16.50 -15.67
N LYS A 237 -21.70 -15.38 -16.03
CA LYS A 237 -20.37 -15.38 -16.64
C LYS A 237 -19.29 -15.92 -15.71
N GLY A 238 -19.32 -15.56 -14.42
CA GLY A 238 -18.40 -16.14 -13.44
C GLY A 238 -18.51 -17.66 -13.34
N LEU A 239 -19.74 -18.20 -13.35
CA LEU A 239 -19.98 -19.65 -13.32
C LEU A 239 -19.51 -20.34 -14.62
N GLU A 240 -19.69 -19.71 -15.78
CA GLU A 240 -19.13 -20.17 -17.07
C GLU A 240 -17.59 -20.22 -17.05
N GLU A 241 -16.95 -19.28 -16.33
CA GLU A 241 -15.49 -19.24 -16.09
C GLU A 241 -15.02 -20.23 -15.01
N GLY A 242 -15.93 -21.00 -14.42
CA GLY A 242 -15.61 -22.14 -13.57
C GLY A 242 -15.55 -21.85 -12.07
N ILE A 243 -15.91 -20.64 -11.61
CA ILE A 243 -16.06 -20.38 -10.17
C ILE A 243 -17.30 -21.12 -9.63
N SER A 244 -17.34 -21.37 -8.33
CA SER A 244 -18.56 -21.85 -7.66
C SER A 244 -19.13 -20.79 -6.73
N PHE A 245 -20.46 -20.76 -6.59
CA PHE A 245 -21.17 -19.90 -5.63
C PHE A 245 -21.83 -20.77 -4.57
N VAL A 246 -21.38 -20.63 -3.32
CA VAL A 246 -21.90 -21.34 -2.15
C VAL A 246 -22.69 -20.37 -1.28
N GLU A 247 -23.99 -20.63 -1.19
CA GLU A 247 -24.95 -19.80 -0.44
C GLU A 247 -25.01 -20.20 1.04
N ASN A 248 -25.58 -19.30 1.85
CA ASN A 248 -25.98 -19.55 3.23
C ASN A 248 -24.82 -19.95 4.16
N MET A 249 -23.64 -19.40 3.93
CA MET A 249 -22.44 -19.72 4.70
C MET A 249 -21.81 -18.46 5.27
N ASN A 250 -21.83 -18.32 6.59
CA ASN A 250 -21.18 -17.21 7.28
C ASN A 250 -19.82 -17.66 7.85
N PRO A 251 -18.71 -16.96 7.55
CA PRO A 251 -17.40 -17.35 8.08
C PRO A 251 -17.32 -17.08 9.58
N VAL A 252 -16.65 -17.96 10.32
CA VAL A 252 -16.50 -17.88 11.78
C VAL A 252 -15.04 -17.83 12.20
N GLU A 253 -14.19 -18.67 11.63
CA GLU A 253 -12.78 -18.77 12.02
C GLU A 253 -11.89 -19.17 10.83
N ALA A 254 -10.75 -18.50 10.70
CA ALA A 254 -9.65 -18.98 9.88
C ALA A 254 -8.69 -19.83 10.71
N VAL A 255 -8.41 -21.04 10.25
CA VAL A 255 -7.59 -22.02 10.95
C VAL A 255 -6.21 -22.08 10.31
N ALA A 256 -5.18 -22.03 11.15
CA ALA A 256 -3.78 -22.08 10.73
C ALA A 256 -3.31 -23.51 10.45
N ASP A 257 -2.35 -23.65 9.54
CA ASP A 257 -1.49 -24.82 9.40
C ASP A 257 -0.30 -24.79 10.37
N GLU A 258 0.60 -25.77 10.24
CA GLU A 258 1.81 -25.88 11.04
C GLU A 258 2.78 -24.69 10.92
N TYR A 259 2.67 -23.87 9.86
CA TYR A 259 3.52 -22.70 9.63
C TYR A 259 2.84 -21.38 10.06
N GLY A 260 1.59 -21.43 10.53
CA GLY A 260 0.80 -20.24 10.85
C GLY A 260 0.12 -19.58 9.64
N ALA A 261 0.04 -20.28 8.51
CA ALA A 261 -0.65 -19.84 7.30
C ALA A 261 -2.06 -20.46 7.21
N LEU A 262 -2.92 -19.90 6.38
CA LEU A 262 -4.29 -20.39 6.20
C LEU A 262 -4.29 -21.85 5.70
N LYS A 263 -5.00 -22.70 6.44
CA LYS A 263 -5.28 -24.09 6.07
C LYS A 263 -6.71 -24.28 5.58
N GLU A 264 -7.64 -23.64 6.27
CA GLU A 264 -9.08 -23.81 6.06
C GLU A 264 -9.85 -22.67 6.74
N VAL A 265 -11.09 -22.47 6.30
CA VAL A 265 -12.03 -21.53 6.88
C VAL A 265 -13.23 -22.31 7.41
N ILE A 266 -13.61 -22.07 8.67
CA ILE A 266 -14.81 -22.60 9.28
C ILE A 266 -15.97 -21.67 8.95
N PHE A 267 -17.01 -22.22 8.35
CA PHE A 267 -18.25 -21.54 8.06
C PHE A 267 -19.38 -22.13 8.90
N GLN A 268 -20.28 -21.26 9.34
CA GLN A 268 -21.53 -21.64 9.98
C GLN A 268 -22.68 -21.47 9.00
N ARG A 269 -23.47 -22.53 8.84
CA ARG A 269 -24.63 -22.48 7.96
C ARG A 269 -25.68 -21.52 8.48
N GLN A 270 -26.29 -20.81 7.54
CA GLN A 270 -27.37 -19.88 7.76
C GLN A 270 -28.64 -20.49 7.19
N GLU A 271 -29.77 -20.11 7.76
CA GLU A 271 -31.09 -20.40 7.20
C GLU A 271 -32.00 -19.19 7.38
N LYS A 272 -33.09 -19.15 6.63
CA LYS A 272 -34.05 -18.05 6.69
C LYS A 272 -35.26 -18.48 7.51
N LEU A 273 -35.31 -18.05 8.78
CA LEU A 273 -36.45 -18.25 9.69
C LEU A 273 -37.21 -16.92 9.84
N ASP A 274 -38.52 -16.93 9.60
CA ASP A 274 -39.38 -15.74 9.68
C ASP A 274 -38.84 -14.53 8.89
N GLY A 275 -38.26 -14.79 7.72
CA GLY A 275 -37.66 -13.78 6.86
C GLY A 275 -36.30 -13.24 7.32
N LYS A 276 -35.80 -13.65 8.49
CA LYS A 276 -34.49 -13.28 9.03
C LYS A 276 -33.48 -14.41 8.82
N TRP A 277 -32.25 -14.03 8.48
CA TRP A 277 -31.14 -14.96 8.34
C TRP A 277 -30.56 -15.26 9.72
N THR A 278 -30.55 -16.53 10.10
CA THR A 278 -30.14 -17.00 11.42
C THR A 278 -29.16 -18.16 11.26
N ALA A 279 -28.20 -18.27 12.19
CA ALA A 279 -27.27 -19.38 12.22
C ALA A 279 -27.96 -20.69 12.65
N THR A 280 -27.73 -21.78 11.92
CA THR A 280 -28.28 -23.10 12.27
C THR A 280 -27.49 -23.77 13.40
N GLY A 281 -26.24 -23.34 13.62
CA GLY A 281 -25.29 -24.02 14.51
C GLY A 281 -24.35 -24.99 13.77
N ASP A 282 -24.70 -25.43 12.55
CA ASP A 282 -23.88 -26.37 11.80
C ASP A 282 -22.59 -25.73 11.29
N LEU A 283 -21.45 -26.34 11.62
CA LEU A 283 -20.13 -25.87 11.22
C LEU A 283 -19.52 -26.74 10.12
N TYR A 284 -18.95 -26.09 9.11
CA TYR A 284 -18.30 -26.73 7.97
C TYR A 284 -16.87 -26.22 7.86
N ARG A 285 -15.90 -27.14 7.75
CA ARG A 285 -14.48 -26.81 7.61
C ARG A 285 -14.11 -26.91 6.13
N ILE A 286 -13.76 -25.79 5.52
CA ILE A 286 -13.50 -25.69 4.08
C ILE A 286 -12.00 -25.47 3.86
N PRO A 287 -11.27 -26.42 3.22
CA PRO A 287 -9.86 -26.23 2.90
C PRO A 287 -9.63 -24.97 2.05
N ALA A 288 -8.63 -24.18 2.42
CA ALA A 288 -8.26 -22.97 1.73
C ALA A 288 -6.79 -22.61 1.98
N ARG A 289 -6.02 -22.37 0.92
CA ARG A 289 -4.65 -21.82 0.98
C ARG A 289 -4.62 -20.32 0.73
N SER A 290 -5.72 -19.78 0.21
CA SER A 290 -5.92 -18.34 0.08
C SER A 290 -7.39 -18.00 0.35
N ALA A 291 -7.63 -16.92 1.09
CA ALA A 291 -8.96 -16.37 1.30
C ALA A 291 -9.00 -14.88 1.00
N PHE A 292 -10.05 -14.43 0.31
CA PHE A 292 -10.23 -13.04 -0.08
C PHE A 292 -11.55 -12.50 0.46
N VAL A 293 -11.49 -11.44 1.27
CA VAL A 293 -12.68 -10.83 1.88
C VAL A 293 -13.18 -9.68 1.01
N ALA A 294 -14.37 -9.83 0.45
CA ALA A 294 -15.05 -8.92 -0.46
C ALA A 294 -16.42 -8.49 0.12
N ALA A 295 -16.40 -7.87 1.30
CA ALA A 295 -17.61 -7.52 2.05
C ALA A 295 -18.16 -6.10 1.78
N GLY A 296 -17.70 -5.46 0.69
CA GLY A 296 -18.00 -4.07 0.36
C GLY A 296 -16.93 -3.10 0.88
N THR A 297 -17.15 -1.82 0.58
CA THR A 297 -16.29 -0.69 0.94
C THR A 297 -17.16 0.47 1.41
N SER A 298 -16.64 1.36 2.24
CA SER A 298 -17.27 2.65 2.51
C SER A 298 -16.87 3.68 1.44
N PRO A 299 -17.53 4.83 1.36
CA PRO A 299 -17.06 5.98 0.57
C PRO A 299 -15.68 6.46 1.00
N ASN A 300 -14.93 7.07 0.06
CA ASN A 300 -13.62 7.66 0.34
C ASN A 300 -13.74 9.10 0.86
N VAL A 301 -14.02 9.24 2.15
CA VAL A 301 -14.06 10.52 2.87
C VAL A 301 -12.71 10.89 3.50
N MET A 302 -11.60 10.41 2.93
CA MET A 302 -10.31 10.41 3.62
C MET A 302 -9.76 11.80 3.93
N TYR A 303 -10.04 12.77 3.07
CA TYR A 303 -9.60 14.15 3.29
C TYR A 303 -10.13 14.70 4.62
N GLU A 304 -11.41 14.48 4.93
CA GLU A 304 -12.01 14.92 6.19
C GLU A 304 -11.42 14.19 7.40
N ARG A 305 -11.07 12.91 7.25
CA ARG A 305 -10.43 12.13 8.32
C ARG A 305 -9.01 12.62 8.63
N GLU A 306 -8.33 13.22 7.66
CA GLU A 306 -6.99 13.78 7.81
C GLU A 306 -7.01 15.24 8.27
N PHE A 307 -8.02 15.99 7.85
CA PHE A 307 -8.23 17.40 8.17
C PHE A 307 -9.64 17.61 8.75
N PRO A 308 -9.90 17.14 10.00
CA PRO A 308 -11.23 17.24 10.60
C PRO A 308 -11.76 18.67 10.63
N GLY A 309 -13.03 18.85 10.28
CA GLY A 309 -13.71 20.13 10.19
C GLY A 309 -13.68 20.78 8.80
N THR A 310 -13.14 20.13 7.78
CA THR A 310 -13.14 20.65 6.41
C THR A 310 -14.50 20.46 5.74
N PHE A 311 -15.10 19.28 5.91
CA PHE A 311 -16.35 18.85 5.30
C PHE A 311 -17.27 18.19 6.34
N GLU A 312 -18.52 18.65 6.45
CA GLU A 312 -19.54 18.01 7.28
C GLU A 312 -19.83 16.61 6.73
N LEU A 313 -19.67 15.58 7.56
CA LEU A 313 -20.13 14.23 7.27
C LEU A 313 -21.59 14.07 7.70
N ASP A 314 -22.24 13.03 7.18
CA ASP A 314 -23.58 12.66 7.64
C ASP A 314 -23.54 12.14 9.08
N LYS A 315 -24.71 11.93 9.69
CA LYS A 315 -24.83 11.49 11.10
C LYS A 315 -24.19 10.14 11.42
N TRP A 316 -23.74 9.40 10.41
CA TRP A 316 -23.11 8.09 10.52
C TRP A 316 -21.60 8.13 10.19
N ASP A 317 -21.04 9.31 9.90
CA ASP A 317 -19.66 9.52 9.47
C ASP A 317 -19.26 8.67 8.24
N GLU A 318 -20.21 8.44 7.33
CA GLU A 318 -20.06 7.56 6.16
C GLU A 318 -19.92 8.36 4.85
N PHE A 319 -20.79 9.34 4.63
CA PHE A 319 -20.81 10.18 3.42
C PHE A 319 -20.56 11.65 3.77
N TYR A 320 -20.16 12.43 2.77
CA TYR A 320 -20.28 13.89 2.85
C TYR A 320 -21.75 14.28 2.91
N THR A 321 -22.11 15.18 3.82
CA THR A 321 -23.43 15.80 3.81
C THR A 321 -23.63 16.57 2.50
N THR A 322 -24.78 16.41 1.87
CA THR A 322 -25.12 17.00 0.57
C THR A 322 -25.61 18.45 0.72
N TYR A 323 -25.02 19.36 -0.04
CA TYR A 323 -25.42 20.76 -0.15
C TYR A 323 -25.72 21.15 -1.59
N THR A 324 -26.56 22.18 -1.75
CA THR A 324 -26.75 22.93 -2.98
C THR A 324 -26.13 24.31 -2.86
N VAL A 325 -25.75 24.89 -4.00
CA VAL A 325 -25.24 26.25 -4.07
C VAL A 325 -26.25 27.06 -4.87
N LYS A 326 -26.89 28.04 -4.21
CA LYS A 326 -27.97 28.86 -4.80
C LYS A 326 -27.48 30.31 -4.96
N MET A 327 -27.87 30.95 -6.06
CA MET A 327 -27.54 32.36 -6.29
C MET A 327 -28.30 33.22 -5.28
N LYS A 328 -27.57 34.06 -4.54
CA LYS A 328 -28.12 34.97 -3.53
C LYS A 328 -28.41 36.34 -4.15
N ASN A 329 -27.42 36.96 -4.78
CA ASN A 329 -27.51 38.23 -5.53
C ASN A 329 -26.76 38.09 -6.86
N GLU A 330 -26.79 39.12 -7.72
CA GLU A 330 -25.99 39.17 -8.95
C GLU A 330 -24.49 38.94 -8.64
N ASN A 331 -24.00 37.72 -8.90
CA ASN A 331 -22.62 37.24 -8.74
C ASN A 331 -22.21 36.80 -7.32
N THR A 332 -23.16 36.52 -6.42
CA THR A 332 -22.84 35.85 -5.15
C THR A 332 -23.68 34.60 -4.99
N PHE A 333 -23.01 33.50 -4.66
CA PHE A 333 -23.64 32.24 -4.35
C PHE A 333 -23.63 32.01 -2.83
N LYS A 334 -24.51 31.14 -2.36
CA LYS A 334 -24.53 30.71 -0.96
C LYS A 334 -24.79 29.22 -0.90
N ILE A 335 -24.02 28.54 -0.05
CA ILE A 335 -24.20 27.12 0.22
C ILE A 335 -25.39 26.90 1.16
N GLN A 336 -26.20 25.89 0.88
CA GLN A 336 -27.37 25.50 1.67
C GLN A 336 -27.47 23.98 1.72
N LYS A 337 -27.80 23.43 2.89
CA LYS A 337 -27.99 21.98 3.04
C LYS A 337 -29.13 21.53 2.11
N ALA A 338 -28.93 20.45 1.37
CA ALA A 338 -29.93 19.98 0.41
C ALA A 338 -31.21 19.54 1.15
N GLU A 339 -32.36 19.88 0.58
CA GLU A 339 -33.66 19.47 1.12
C GLU A 339 -33.93 17.97 0.88
N GLU A 340 -34.90 17.42 1.60
CA GLU A 340 -35.35 16.03 1.41
C GLU A 340 -35.87 15.87 -0.04
N ASN A 341 -35.19 15.04 -0.84
CA ASN A 341 -35.39 14.83 -2.29
C ASN A 341 -34.73 15.85 -3.25
N GLU A 342 -33.95 16.81 -2.76
CA GLU A 342 -33.12 17.68 -3.61
C GLU A 342 -31.73 17.04 -3.82
N LEU A 343 -31.28 16.95 -5.07
CA LEU A 343 -29.93 16.46 -5.38
C LEU A 343 -28.87 17.54 -5.08
N GLY A 344 -28.12 17.35 -4.00
CA GLY A 344 -26.99 18.20 -3.61
C GLY A 344 -25.64 17.59 -3.98
N PHE A 345 -24.85 18.31 -4.78
CA PHE A 345 -23.53 17.85 -5.24
C PHE A 345 -22.35 18.55 -4.55
N PHE A 346 -22.61 19.46 -3.61
CA PHE A 346 -21.57 20.22 -2.90
C PHE A 346 -21.38 19.72 -1.48
N THR A 347 -20.15 19.76 -0.96
CA THR A 347 -19.85 19.53 0.46
C THR A 347 -20.27 20.75 1.29
N SER A 348 -19.97 20.80 2.59
CA SER A 348 -20.22 22.00 3.41
C SER A 348 -19.21 23.15 3.19
N HIS A 349 -18.22 22.97 2.32
CA HIS A 349 -17.12 23.93 2.18
C HIS A 349 -17.53 25.18 1.39
N GLU A 350 -17.36 26.35 2.00
CA GLU A 350 -17.50 27.66 1.38
C GLU A 350 -16.36 28.57 1.85
N ALA A 351 -15.48 28.96 0.94
CA ALA A 351 -14.37 29.86 1.22
C ALA A 351 -14.22 30.89 0.11
N SER A 352 -14.55 32.16 0.41
CA SER A 352 -14.41 33.28 -0.55
C SER A 352 -15.09 33.04 -1.90
N GLY A 353 -16.28 32.41 -1.89
CA GLY A 353 -17.02 32.06 -3.11
C GLY A 353 -16.48 30.85 -3.88
N LYS A 354 -15.53 30.11 -3.30
CA LYS A 354 -15.06 28.80 -3.80
C LYS A 354 -15.81 27.67 -3.10
N TYR A 355 -16.13 26.66 -3.87
CA TYR A 355 -16.95 25.53 -3.45
C TYR A 355 -16.27 24.21 -3.78
N VAL A 356 -16.67 23.15 -3.07
CA VAL A 356 -16.19 21.79 -3.32
C VAL A 356 -17.38 20.90 -3.63
N SER A 357 -17.29 20.17 -4.73
CA SER A 357 -18.30 19.19 -5.16
C SER A 357 -17.79 17.76 -5.03
N PHE A 358 -18.68 16.78 -5.04
CA PHE A 358 -18.32 15.36 -4.96
C PHE A 358 -19.22 14.46 -5.81
N TYR A 359 -18.67 13.30 -6.23
CA TYR A 359 -19.25 12.44 -7.27
C TYR A 359 -18.98 10.95 -7.02
N GLY A 360 -19.69 10.10 -7.75
CA GLY A 360 -19.44 8.66 -7.79
C GLY A 360 -19.80 7.97 -6.47
N ASP A 361 -18.95 7.03 -6.05
CA ASP A 361 -19.11 6.32 -4.78
C ASP A 361 -19.00 7.22 -3.54
N ASN A 362 -18.60 8.49 -3.70
CA ASN A 362 -18.68 9.47 -2.62
C ASN A 362 -20.10 10.01 -2.39
N HIS A 363 -21.02 9.79 -3.31
CA HIS A 363 -22.38 10.35 -3.26
C HIS A 363 -23.40 9.26 -2.92
N PRO A 364 -24.23 9.44 -1.86
CA PRO A 364 -25.13 8.39 -1.35
C PRO A 364 -26.13 7.89 -2.38
N ASP A 365 -26.68 8.76 -3.23
CA ASP A 365 -27.62 8.34 -4.28
C ASP A 365 -26.98 7.62 -5.48
N PHE A 366 -25.66 7.76 -5.67
CA PHE A 366 -24.96 7.33 -6.88
C PHE A 366 -23.88 6.25 -6.65
N GLU A 367 -23.73 5.75 -5.43
CA GLU A 367 -22.74 4.71 -5.14
C GLU A 367 -23.10 3.32 -5.69
N GLY A 368 -22.05 2.49 -5.83
CA GLY A 368 -22.17 1.04 -5.93
C GLY A 368 -22.09 0.46 -7.34
N ASN A 369 -22.10 1.29 -8.39
CA ASN A 369 -21.73 0.85 -9.74
C ASN A 369 -21.28 2.00 -10.65
N VAL A 370 -20.56 1.65 -11.72
CA VAL A 370 -19.97 2.59 -12.68
C VAL A 370 -21.03 3.46 -13.39
N VAL A 371 -22.21 2.92 -13.71
CA VAL A 371 -23.26 3.64 -14.43
C VAL A 371 -23.82 4.77 -13.56
N LYS A 372 -24.12 4.48 -12.29
CA LYS A 372 -24.53 5.50 -11.32
C LYS A 372 -23.44 6.54 -11.10
N ALA A 373 -22.18 6.12 -10.99
CA ALA A 373 -21.07 7.05 -10.85
C ALA A 373 -20.97 8.02 -12.06
N MET A 374 -21.12 7.52 -13.28
CA MET A 374 -21.20 8.36 -14.49
C MET A 374 -22.43 9.27 -14.49
N ALA A 375 -23.58 8.79 -14.00
CA ALA A 375 -24.79 9.58 -13.87
C ALA A 375 -24.61 10.76 -12.89
N SER A 376 -23.90 10.56 -11.78
CA SER A 376 -23.58 11.63 -10.83
C SER A 376 -22.78 12.76 -11.49
N ALA A 377 -21.79 12.42 -12.31
CA ALA A 377 -20.99 13.41 -13.04
C ALA A 377 -21.86 14.15 -14.07
N LYS A 378 -22.74 13.43 -14.79
CA LYS A 378 -23.67 14.01 -15.77
C LYS A 378 -24.66 15.00 -15.15
N GLU A 379 -25.09 14.77 -13.92
CA GLU A 379 -26.02 15.68 -13.24
C GLU A 379 -25.28 16.81 -12.51
N GLY A 380 -24.26 16.50 -11.73
CA GLY A 380 -23.57 17.50 -10.93
C GLY A 380 -22.70 18.47 -11.73
N PHE A 381 -22.23 18.13 -12.95
CA PHE A 381 -21.51 19.11 -13.78
C PHE A 381 -22.38 20.32 -14.14
N LYS A 382 -23.71 20.13 -14.29
CA LYS A 382 -24.64 21.22 -14.59
C LYS A 382 -24.64 22.24 -13.47
N ARG A 383 -24.61 21.76 -12.22
CA ARG A 383 -24.58 22.59 -11.00
C ARG A 383 -23.27 23.34 -10.83
N VAL A 384 -22.14 22.71 -11.15
CA VAL A 384 -20.85 23.39 -11.16
C VAL A 384 -20.80 24.45 -12.26
N ARG A 385 -21.33 24.15 -13.45
CA ARG A 385 -21.38 25.10 -14.56
C ARG A 385 -22.16 26.37 -14.20
N GLU A 386 -23.26 26.27 -13.45
CA GLU A 386 -24.05 27.42 -12.98
C GLU A 386 -23.19 28.45 -12.22
N LEU A 387 -22.13 28.02 -11.53
CA LEU A 387 -21.19 28.90 -10.82
C LEU A 387 -20.38 29.82 -11.77
N PHE A 388 -20.19 29.37 -13.02
CA PHE A 388 -19.28 29.99 -13.98
C PHE A 388 -19.99 30.58 -15.21
N GLU A 389 -21.33 30.59 -15.27
CA GLU A 389 -22.07 31.04 -16.47
C GLU A 389 -21.82 32.50 -16.85
N LYS A 390 -21.44 33.34 -15.89
CA LYS A 390 -21.12 34.75 -16.10
C LYS A 390 -19.63 35.03 -16.21
N CYS A 391 -18.78 33.99 -16.19
CA CYS A 391 -17.35 34.16 -16.40
C CYS A 391 -17.08 34.59 -17.85
N SER A 392 -16.18 35.55 -18.03
CA SER A 392 -15.81 36.04 -19.36
C SER A 392 -15.08 34.94 -20.15
N PRO A 393 -15.21 34.91 -21.49
CA PRO A 393 -14.44 33.99 -22.34
C PRO A 393 -12.94 34.15 -22.08
N VAL A 394 -12.18 33.05 -22.22
CA VAL A 394 -10.71 33.04 -22.10
C VAL A 394 -10.13 34.04 -23.11
N ASN A 395 -9.48 35.09 -22.62
CA ASN A 395 -8.76 36.08 -23.43
C ASN A 395 -7.28 35.66 -23.59
N ARG A 396 -6.45 36.51 -24.22
CA ARG A 396 -5.00 36.23 -24.37
C ARG A 396 -4.28 36.05 -23.04
N ASP A 397 -4.69 36.77 -22.00
CA ASP A 397 -4.10 36.69 -20.66
C ASP A 397 -4.39 35.31 -20.06
N GLY A 398 -5.62 34.81 -20.18
CA GLY A 398 -6.00 33.47 -19.71
C GLY A 398 -5.23 32.32 -20.38
N ILE A 399 -4.76 32.48 -21.62
CA ILE A 399 -3.88 31.49 -22.28
C ILE A 399 -2.47 31.51 -21.65
N GLN A 400 -1.95 32.69 -21.32
CA GLN A 400 -0.65 32.81 -20.66
C GLN A 400 -0.72 32.32 -19.22
N ASP A 401 -1.79 32.63 -18.50
CA ASP A 401 -2.05 32.14 -17.15
C ASP A 401 -2.11 30.61 -17.14
N TRP A 402 -2.81 30.00 -18.10
CA TRP A 402 -2.82 28.55 -18.26
C TRP A 402 -1.41 27.97 -18.49
N LYS A 403 -0.62 28.55 -19.39
CA LYS A 403 0.75 28.08 -19.66
C LYS A 403 1.64 28.21 -18.42
N HIS A 404 1.51 29.30 -17.68
CA HIS A 404 2.26 29.52 -16.45
C HIS A 404 1.87 28.51 -15.36
N LEU A 405 0.56 28.32 -15.15
CA LEU A 405 0.04 27.33 -14.20
C LEU A 405 0.54 25.92 -14.54
N ILE A 406 0.44 25.51 -15.81
CA ILE A 406 0.91 24.17 -16.20
C ILE A 406 2.41 24.02 -16.09
N ALA A 407 3.21 25.03 -16.44
CA ALA A 407 4.66 24.97 -16.25
C ALA A 407 5.01 24.81 -14.76
N LYS A 408 4.32 25.53 -13.87
CA LYS A 408 4.47 25.41 -12.42
C LYS A 408 4.07 24.02 -11.93
N LEU A 409 2.89 23.53 -12.31
CA LEU A 409 2.39 22.21 -11.89
C LEU A 409 3.25 21.05 -12.46
N ASP A 410 3.72 21.16 -13.70
CA ASP A 410 4.63 20.20 -14.31
C ASP A 410 5.94 20.09 -13.53
N ASP A 411 6.45 21.20 -13.02
CA ASP A 411 7.66 21.20 -12.18
C ASP A 411 7.39 20.69 -10.76
N ASP A 412 6.30 21.17 -10.15
CA ASP A 412 5.94 20.90 -8.75
C ASP A 412 5.48 19.45 -8.52
N LEU A 413 4.83 18.82 -9.51
CA LEU A 413 4.13 17.54 -9.36
C LEU A 413 4.79 16.36 -10.09
N ARG A 414 5.76 16.59 -10.99
CA ARG A 414 6.46 15.49 -11.68
C ARG A 414 7.83 15.24 -11.09
N ALA A 415 7.93 14.14 -10.35
CA ALA A 415 9.18 13.73 -9.73
C ALA A 415 10.19 13.18 -10.75
N ARG A 416 11.46 13.55 -10.55
CA ARG A 416 12.58 13.12 -11.38
C ARG A 416 13.82 12.84 -10.55
N VAL A 417 14.56 11.82 -10.94
CA VAL A 417 15.80 11.38 -10.28
C VAL A 417 16.88 12.44 -10.48
N VAL A 418 17.52 12.86 -9.40
CA VAL A 418 18.70 13.75 -9.44
C VAL A 418 19.97 12.91 -9.47
N LYS A 419 20.12 12.02 -8.49
CA LYS A 419 21.22 11.05 -8.41
C LYS A 419 20.83 9.87 -7.52
N VAL A 420 21.58 8.79 -7.66
CA VAL A 420 21.59 7.68 -6.71
C VAL A 420 22.99 7.63 -6.09
N GLU A 421 23.08 7.41 -4.80
CA GLU A 421 24.35 7.37 -4.06
C GLU A 421 24.41 6.10 -3.22
N ARG A 422 25.50 5.32 -3.37
CA ARG A 422 25.69 4.10 -2.59
C ARG A 422 26.32 4.45 -1.24
N LEU A 423 25.60 4.16 -0.16
CA LEU A 423 26.06 4.42 1.21
C LEU A 423 26.84 3.22 1.77
N THR A 424 26.37 2.01 1.46
CA THR A 424 26.99 0.74 1.88
C THR A 424 26.84 -0.30 0.76
N PRO A 425 27.42 -1.51 0.87
CA PRO A 425 27.21 -2.56 -0.14
C PRO A 425 25.74 -2.91 -0.42
N THR A 426 24.83 -2.63 0.52
CA THR A 426 23.40 -2.96 0.42
C THR A 426 22.46 -1.77 0.59
N ILE A 427 22.97 -0.55 0.80
CA ILE A 427 22.15 0.64 1.05
C ILE A 427 22.44 1.70 0.01
N VAL A 428 21.38 2.24 -0.59
CA VAL A 428 21.44 3.36 -1.54
C VAL A 428 20.55 4.50 -1.07
N GLU A 429 20.97 5.72 -1.33
CA GLU A 429 20.20 6.95 -1.16
C GLU A 429 19.80 7.49 -2.53
N LEU A 430 18.49 7.65 -2.73
CA LEU A 430 17.91 8.20 -3.95
C LEU A 430 17.56 9.66 -3.72
N PHE A 431 18.18 10.56 -4.48
CA PHE A 431 17.87 11.99 -4.49
C PHE A 431 16.92 12.31 -5.64
N LEU A 432 15.88 13.09 -5.34
CA LEU A 432 14.78 13.40 -6.24
C LEU A 432 14.49 14.89 -6.23
N HIS A 433 14.14 15.42 -7.40
CA HIS A 433 13.47 16.70 -7.53
C HIS A 433 11.97 16.43 -7.53
N ALA A 434 11.29 16.79 -6.45
CA ALA A 434 9.86 16.59 -6.23
C ALA A 434 9.33 17.71 -5.31
N PRO A 435 9.17 18.94 -5.84
CA PRO A 435 9.07 20.14 -5.01
C PRO A 435 7.88 20.14 -4.05
N GLN A 436 6.69 19.81 -4.55
CA GLN A 436 5.50 19.82 -3.71
C GLN A 436 5.57 18.73 -2.62
N ALA A 437 6.07 17.54 -2.97
CA ALA A 437 6.27 16.43 -2.04
C ALA A 437 7.31 16.76 -0.95
N ALA A 438 8.38 17.48 -1.29
CA ALA A 438 9.41 17.93 -0.35
C ALA A 438 8.88 19.00 0.62
N ARG A 439 8.16 20.01 0.11
CA ARG A 439 7.59 21.09 0.92
C ARG A 439 6.63 20.58 2.00
N LYS A 440 5.82 19.57 1.67
CA LYS A 440 4.81 18.99 2.58
C LYS A 440 5.34 17.95 3.56
N PHE A 441 6.60 17.53 3.41
CA PHE A 441 7.19 16.53 4.29
C PHE A 441 7.27 17.02 5.74
N ASN A 442 6.95 16.10 6.66
CA ASN A 442 7.28 16.18 8.08
C ASN A 442 7.96 14.88 8.52
N PRO A 443 8.85 14.95 9.54
CA PRO A 443 9.54 13.79 10.10
C PRO A 443 8.61 12.61 10.39
N GLY A 444 9.09 11.39 10.09
CA GLY A 444 8.33 10.14 10.25
C GLY A 444 7.47 9.75 9.05
N GLN A 445 7.09 10.71 8.19
CA GLN A 445 6.29 10.42 7.00
C GLN A 445 7.10 9.65 5.94
N PHE A 446 6.37 9.05 4.99
CA PHE A 446 6.98 8.25 3.92
C PHE A 446 6.27 8.47 2.59
N TYR A 447 6.86 7.91 1.52
CA TYR A 447 6.40 8.03 0.15
C TYR A 447 6.24 6.65 -0.50
N ARG A 448 5.39 6.59 -1.52
CA ARG A 448 5.37 5.49 -2.49
C ARG A 448 6.31 5.82 -3.64
N LEU A 449 7.30 4.97 -3.89
CA LEU A 449 8.20 5.06 -5.05
C LEU A 449 7.91 3.97 -6.08
N GLN A 450 7.90 4.32 -7.37
CA GLN A 450 7.83 3.36 -8.48
C GLN A 450 8.44 3.96 -9.77
N ASN A 451 9.03 3.16 -10.65
CA ASN A 451 9.35 3.60 -12.02
C ASN A 451 8.16 3.42 -12.98
N TYR A 452 8.22 4.05 -14.15
CA TYR A 452 7.18 3.91 -15.18
C TYR A 452 7.42 2.70 -16.07
N GLU A 453 6.35 1.96 -16.38
CA GLU A 453 6.40 0.85 -17.34
C GLU A 453 6.93 1.30 -18.72
N THR A 454 6.50 2.47 -19.19
CA THR A 454 6.88 3.02 -20.51
C THR A 454 8.38 3.29 -20.64
N ASP A 455 9.01 3.60 -19.51
CA ASP A 455 10.41 4.02 -19.44
C ASP A 455 11.30 2.85 -18.94
N SER A 456 10.69 1.70 -18.61
CA SER A 456 11.37 0.53 -18.07
C SER A 456 11.99 -0.32 -19.19
N PRO A 457 13.27 -0.71 -19.09
CA PRO A 457 13.89 -1.57 -20.08
C PRO A 457 13.32 -2.99 -20.01
N LYS A 458 13.37 -3.71 -21.15
CA LYS A 458 13.13 -5.15 -21.21
C LYS A 458 14.46 -5.89 -21.34
N VAL A 459 14.70 -6.85 -20.46
CA VAL A 459 15.90 -7.69 -20.42
C VAL A 459 15.48 -9.15 -20.44
N GLU A 460 15.93 -9.93 -21.43
CA GLU A 460 15.54 -11.35 -21.58
C GLU A 460 14.00 -11.57 -21.51
N ASN A 461 13.23 -10.73 -22.20
CA ASN A 461 11.76 -10.72 -22.15
C ASN A 461 11.16 -10.50 -20.73
N THR A 462 11.93 -9.91 -19.81
CA THR A 462 11.45 -9.47 -18.49
C THR A 462 11.43 -7.95 -18.46
N LEU A 463 10.31 -7.37 -18.05
CA LEU A 463 10.16 -5.93 -17.86
C LEU A 463 10.76 -5.55 -16.50
N MET A 464 11.70 -4.59 -16.49
CA MET A 464 12.37 -4.09 -15.28
C MET A 464 11.52 -3.03 -14.56
N ILE A 465 10.26 -3.39 -14.27
CA ILE A 465 9.32 -2.54 -13.54
C ILE A 465 9.37 -2.88 -12.05
N MET A 466 9.38 -1.84 -11.23
CA MET A 466 9.30 -1.93 -9.78
C MET A 466 7.84 -2.05 -9.34
N GLU A 467 7.63 -2.79 -8.26
CA GLU A 467 6.43 -2.63 -7.45
C GLU A 467 6.46 -1.27 -6.73
N GLY A 468 5.31 -0.79 -6.26
CA GLY A 468 5.27 0.39 -5.40
C GLY A 468 5.91 0.07 -4.05
N ILE A 469 6.97 0.78 -3.68
CA ILE A 469 7.69 0.57 -2.40
C ILE A 469 7.43 1.74 -1.46
N ALA A 470 7.15 1.45 -0.19
CA ALA A 470 7.09 2.46 0.85
C ALA A 470 8.52 2.79 1.30
N LEU A 471 8.93 4.05 1.14
CA LEU A 471 10.23 4.54 1.57
C LEU A 471 10.06 5.83 2.35
N THR A 472 10.65 5.86 3.55
CA THR A 472 10.64 7.07 4.39
C THR A 472 11.50 8.16 3.76
N GLY A 473 11.05 9.41 3.86
CA GLY A 473 11.89 10.56 3.57
C GLY A 473 13.05 10.62 4.57
N ALA A 474 14.28 10.65 4.07
CA ALA A 474 15.49 10.75 4.90
C ALA A 474 15.92 12.21 5.06
N TRP A 475 15.75 13.01 3.99
CA TRP A 475 16.12 14.43 3.98
C TRP A 475 15.24 15.20 2.98
N VAL A 476 15.05 16.49 3.23
CA VAL A 476 14.37 17.42 2.32
C VAL A 476 15.07 18.77 2.30
N ASP A 477 15.09 19.37 1.12
CA ASP A 477 15.33 20.80 0.89
C ASP A 477 14.05 21.38 0.30
N LYS A 478 13.29 22.07 1.16
CA LYS A 478 11.98 22.62 0.79
C LYS A 478 12.10 23.79 -0.17
N GLU A 479 13.23 24.50 -0.17
CA GLU A 479 13.47 25.67 -1.01
C GLU A 479 13.78 25.25 -2.45
N ASN A 480 14.72 24.32 -2.62
CA ASN A 480 15.11 23.81 -3.94
C ASN A 480 14.24 22.65 -4.44
N GLY A 481 13.24 22.24 -3.65
CA GLY A 481 12.30 21.18 -4.02
C GLY A 481 12.92 19.78 -4.11
N LEU A 482 13.95 19.52 -3.31
CA LEU A 482 14.66 18.25 -3.29
C LEU A 482 14.23 17.40 -2.10
N LEU A 483 14.21 16.08 -2.29
CA LEU A 483 14.08 15.13 -1.21
C LEU A 483 14.97 13.92 -1.46
N SER A 484 15.37 13.23 -0.39
CA SER A 484 16.04 11.94 -0.49
C SER A 484 15.28 10.85 0.26
N MET A 485 15.43 9.62 -0.25
CA MET A 485 14.91 8.41 0.37
C MET A 485 16.03 7.36 0.41
N ILE A 486 16.15 6.64 1.52
CA ILE A 486 17.16 5.59 1.68
C ILE A 486 16.48 4.22 1.55
N ALA A 487 17.07 3.33 0.77
CA ALA A 487 16.55 2.00 0.52
C ALA A 487 17.60 0.92 0.83
N LEU A 488 17.13 -0.17 1.46
CA LEU A 488 17.91 -1.40 1.64
C LEU A 488 17.62 -2.39 0.51
N GLU A 489 18.68 -2.82 -0.16
CA GLU A 489 18.66 -3.72 -1.32
C GLU A 489 18.39 -5.18 -0.91
N MET A 490 17.15 -5.50 -0.49
CA MET A 490 16.74 -6.86 -0.10
C MET A 490 15.90 -7.60 -1.14
N GLY A 491 15.16 -6.87 -1.98
CA GLY A 491 14.21 -7.42 -2.95
C GLY A 491 14.47 -6.92 -4.35
N ALA A 492 13.85 -7.56 -5.36
CA ALA A 492 14.04 -7.18 -6.75
C ALA A 492 13.73 -5.69 -6.98
N SER A 493 12.60 -5.20 -6.46
CA SER A 493 12.18 -3.80 -6.61
C SER A 493 13.12 -2.82 -5.91
N SER A 494 13.60 -3.10 -4.68
CA SER A 494 14.51 -2.17 -3.99
C SER A 494 15.92 -2.17 -4.59
N ARG A 495 16.39 -3.31 -5.11
CA ARG A 495 17.66 -3.40 -5.87
C ARG A 495 17.62 -2.63 -7.19
N MET A 496 16.45 -2.53 -7.82
CA MET A 496 16.28 -1.74 -9.05
C MET A 496 16.39 -0.23 -8.82
N ILE A 497 16.32 0.27 -7.58
CA ILE A 497 16.55 1.69 -7.27
C ILE A 497 17.97 2.11 -7.65
N GLY A 498 18.95 1.24 -7.40
CA GLY A 498 20.36 1.45 -7.79
C GLY A 498 20.58 1.59 -9.30
N MET A 499 19.57 1.31 -10.12
CA MET A 499 19.62 1.33 -11.58
C MET A 499 18.91 2.55 -12.19
N LEU A 500 18.30 3.39 -11.35
CA LEU A 500 17.62 4.62 -11.80
C LEU A 500 18.65 5.65 -12.25
N LYS A 501 18.34 6.36 -13.34
CA LYS A 501 19.27 7.32 -13.97
C LYS A 501 18.90 8.77 -13.65
N PRO A 502 19.87 9.69 -13.51
CA PRO A 502 19.58 11.13 -13.47
C PRO A 502 18.66 11.58 -14.61
N GLY A 503 17.68 12.42 -14.28
CA GLY A 503 16.64 12.89 -15.20
C GLY A 503 15.48 11.92 -15.45
N GLN A 504 15.59 10.65 -15.02
CA GLN A 504 14.52 9.67 -15.18
C GLN A 504 13.29 10.07 -14.36
N ARG A 505 12.10 9.97 -14.97
CA ARG A 505 10.83 10.18 -14.28
C ARG A 505 10.51 8.98 -13.41
N VAL A 506 9.97 9.26 -12.23
CA VAL A 506 9.47 8.25 -11.29
C VAL A 506 8.17 8.72 -10.67
N VAL A 507 7.37 7.78 -10.20
CA VAL A 507 6.21 8.06 -9.36
C VAL A 507 6.70 8.24 -7.94
N VAL A 508 6.42 9.40 -7.34
CA VAL A 508 6.63 9.69 -5.91
C VAL A 508 5.31 10.17 -5.34
N MET A 509 4.56 9.26 -4.71
CA MET A 509 3.28 9.61 -4.10
C MET A 509 3.42 9.82 -2.61
N GLY A 510 3.19 11.06 -2.17
CA GLY A 510 3.20 11.44 -0.77
C GLY A 510 3.50 12.93 -0.55
N PRO A 511 3.80 13.32 0.70
CA PRO A 511 3.97 12.44 1.84
C PRO A 511 2.66 11.73 2.24
N THR A 512 2.80 10.57 2.86
CA THR A 512 1.72 9.78 3.46
C THR A 512 2.15 9.29 4.85
N GLY A 513 1.30 8.51 5.52
CA GLY A 513 1.43 8.27 6.95
C GLY A 513 1.09 9.52 7.78
N ALA A 514 1.51 9.50 9.04
CA ALA A 514 1.37 10.63 9.97
C ALA A 514 2.76 11.18 10.32
N PRO A 515 2.90 12.50 10.55
CA PRO A 515 4.10 13.03 11.20
C PRO A 515 4.31 12.34 12.55
N THR A 516 5.56 12.01 12.88
CA THR A 516 5.90 11.50 14.22
C THR A 516 5.62 12.59 15.25
N GLU A 517 4.87 12.26 16.30
CA GLU A 517 4.71 13.13 17.45
C GLU A 517 6.02 13.19 18.24
N VAL A 518 6.65 14.37 18.27
CA VAL A 518 7.90 14.59 18.98
C VAL A 518 7.66 15.56 20.14
N PRO A 519 7.78 15.10 21.41
CA PRO A 519 7.50 15.95 22.56
C PRO A 519 8.49 17.11 22.71
N GLU A 520 8.01 18.24 23.23
CA GLU A 520 8.81 19.41 23.56
C GLU A 520 9.42 19.33 24.96
N ASN A 521 10.61 19.92 25.14
CA ASN A 521 11.28 20.07 26.44
C ASN A 521 11.39 18.75 27.24
N SER A 522 11.65 17.64 26.57
CA SER A 522 11.65 16.30 27.15
C SER A 522 12.94 15.54 26.84
N THR A 523 13.03 14.28 27.26
CA THR A 523 14.11 13.39 26.81
C THR A 523 13.50 12.27 25.96
N VAL A 524 14.04 12.09 24.77
CA VAL A 524 13.58 11.12 23.78
C VAL A 524 14.64 10.05 23.58
N LEU A 525 14.23 8.79 23.68
CA LEU A 525 15.05 7.62 23.41
C LEU A 525 14.72 7.07 22.03
N LEU A 526 15.68 7.16 21.11
CA LEU A 526 15.56 6.68 19.74
C LEU A 526 16.32 5.36 19.59
N LEU A 527 15.64 4.33 19.07
CA LEU A 527 16.18 2.98 18.93
C LEU A 527 16.11 2.57 17.44
N GLY A 528 17.23 2.69 16.73
CA GLY A 528 17.32 2.44 15.29
C GLY A 528 18.02 1.14 14.96
N GLY A 529 17.43 0.33 14.07
CA GLY A 529 18.04 -0.91 13.58
C GLY A 529 18.22 -0.94 12.08
N GLY A 530 19.46 -1.05 11.60
CA GLY A 530 19.81 -1.09 10.19
C GLY A 530 19.23 0.12 9.44
N LEU A 531 18.39 -0.14 8.43
CA LEU A 531 17.70 0.91 7.67
C LEU A 531 16.81 1.81 8.54
N GLY A 532 16.31 1.31 9.68
CA GLY A 532 15.48 2.10 10.59
C GLY A 532 16.16 3.38 11.10
N ASN A 533 17.49 3.42 11.10
CA ASN A 533 18.26 4.63 11.41
C ASN A 533 17.96 5.79 10.44
N ALA A 534 17.72 5.51 9.15
CA ALA A 534 17.43 6.53 8.15
C ALA A 534 16.20 7.39 8.49
N VAL A 535 15.20 6.79 9.14
CA VAL A 535 13.96 7.47 9.55
C VAL A 535 14.22 8.39 10.74
N LEU A 536 15.02 7.89 11.68
CA LEU A 536 15.30 8.56 12.94
C LEU A 536 16.13 9.83 12.79
N PHE A 537 16.84 10.04 11.66
CA PHE A 537 17.58 11.28 11.42
C PHE A 537 16.67 12.51 11.49
N SER A 538 15.55 12.46 10.75
CA SER A 538 14.58 13.55 10.72
C SER A 538 13.86 13.74 12.07
N ILE A 539 13.60 12.64 12.79
CA ILE A 539 12.94 12.65 14.10
C ILE A 539 13.88 13.21 15.19
N ALA A 540 15.16 12.82 15.16
CA ALA A 540 16.18 13.35 16.06
C ALA A 540 16.36 14.86 15.87
N LYS A 541 16.43 15.31 14.62
CA LYS A 541 16.50 16.74 14.30
C LYS A 541 15.30 17.50 14.85
N ALA A 542 14.08 17.00 14.62
CA ALA A 542 12.86 17.61 15.15
C ALA A 542 12.84 17.63 16.69
N ALA A 543 13.36 16.60 17.35
CA ALA A 543 13.47 16.58 18.80
C ALA A 543 14.41 17.69 19.31
N LYS A 544 15.54 17.95 18.62
CA LYS A 544 16.42 19.07 18.96
C LYS A 544 15.74 20.43 18.73
N GLU A 545 15.01 20.59 17.63
CA GLU A 545 14.23 21.80 17.34
C GLU A 545 13.15 22.07 18.41
N ASN A 546 12.60 21.00 19.00
CA ASN A 546 11.64 21.04 20.11
C ASN A 546 12.29 21.17 21.50
N ASN A 547 13.57 21.56 21.58
CA ASN A 547 14.36 21.69 22.81
C ASN A 547 14.41 20.41 23.67
N SER A 548 14.25 19.24 23.05
CA SER A 548 14.39 17.95 23.73
C SER A 548 15.84 17.45 23.69
N ARG A 549 16.17 16.61 24.67
CA ARG A 549 17.42 15.84 24.71
C ARG A 549 17.22 14.49 24.03
N VAL A 550 18.19 14.04 23.25
CA VAL A 550 18.09 12.82 22.45
C VAL A 550 19.17 11.84 22.85
N ILE A 551 18.74 10.66 23.32
CA ILE A 551 19.58 9.47 23.50
C ILE A 551 19.31 8.56 22.32
N TYR A 552 20.34 8.26 21.54
CA TYR A 552 20.20 7.51 20.31
C TYR A 552 20.97 6.19 20.40
N PHE A 553 20.30 5.05 20.22
CA PHE A 553 20.95 3.75 20.00
C PHE A 553 20.89 3.38 18.52
N ALA A 554 22.06 3.36 17.87
CA ALA A 554 22.22 3.07 16.46
C ALA A 554 22.74 1.64 16.28
N GLY A 555 21.82 0.69 16.09
CA GLY A 555 22.09 -0.73 15.92
C GLY A 555 22.28 -1.14 14.45
N TYR A 556 23.32 -1.91 14.18
CA TYR A 556 23.67 -2.47 12.88
C TYR A 556 24.08 -3.93 13.01
N LYS A 557 24.03 -4.72 11.92
CA LYS A 557 24.56 -6.09 11.97
C LYS A 557 26.08 -6.10 12.02
N LYS A 558 26.70 -5.22 11.24
CA LYS A 558 28.15 -5.03 11.14
C LYS A 558 28.49 -3.56 10.97
N ALA A 559 29.74 -3.18 11.23
CA ALA A 559 30.22 -1.81 11.00
C ALA A 559 30.12 -1.38 9.52
N GLU A 560 30.18 -2.30 8.55
CA GLU A 560 30.03 -1.99 7.12
C GLU A 560 28.61 -1.51 6.74
N ASP A 561 27.61 -1.77 7.59
CA ASP A 561 26.23 -1.32 7.39
C ASP A 561 25.98 0.09 7.95
N PHE A 562 26.98 0.71 8.58
CA PHE A 562 26.90 2.04 9.17
C PHE A 562 26.95 3.14 8.10
N PHE A 563 26.09 4.17 8.24
CA PHE A 563 26.05 5.32 7.34
C PHE A 563 25.63 6.58 8.09
N LYS A 564 25.94 7.76 7.50
CA LYS A 564 25.44 9.09 7.94
C LYS A 564 25.79 9.45 9.38
N ARG A 565 27.07 9.30 9.75
CA ARG A 565 27.59 9.67 11.08
C ARG A 565 27.24 11.11 11.45
N ASP A 566 27.59 12.03 10.55
CA ASP A 566 27.53 13.46 10.83
C ASP A 566 26.08 13.91 11.08
N GLU A 567 25.13 13.34 10.34
CA GLU A 567 23.70 13.60 10.53
C GLU A 567 23.18 13.05 11.87
N ILE A 568 23.62 11.87 12.30
CA ILE A 568 23.26 11.31 13.61
C ILE A 568 23.84 12.18 14.72
N GLU A 569 25.14 12.47 14.67
CA GLU A 569 25.84 13.21 15.73
C GLU A 569 25.34 14.65 15.84
N ALA A 570 25.05 15.33 14.72
CA ALA A 570 24.51 16.69 14.73
C ALA A 570 23.12 16.81 15.38
N ALA A 571 22.34 15.73 15.36
CA ALA A 571 20.95 15.72 15.83
C ALA A 571 20.77 15.04 17.22
N THR A 572 21.87 14.74 17.93
CA THR A 572 21.81 13.93 19.16
C THR A 572 22.71 14.46 20.27
N ASP A 573 22.27 14.27 21.52
CA ASP A 573 23.08 14.61 22.70
C ASP A 573 24.04 13.46 23.06
N VAL A 574 23.57 12.21 22.95
CA VAL A 574 24.38 10.99 23.16
C VAL A 574 24.01 9.94 22.12
N VAL A 575 25.03 9.32 21.52
CA VAL A 575 24.86 8.16 20.63
C VAL A 575 25.56 6.95 21.22
N VAL A 576 24.89 5.81 21.18
CA VAL A 576 25.46 4.49 21.43
C VAL A 576 25.40 3.69 20.14
N TYR A 577 26.56 3.50 19.51
CA TYR A 577 26.68 2.64 18.34
C TYR A 577 26.76 1.18 18.77
N SER A 578 25.94 0.32 18.17
CA SER A 578 25.92 -1.11 18.45
C SER A 578 26.05 -1.91 17.16
N VAL A 579 26.93 -2.89 17.14
CA VAL A 579 27.06 -3.86 16.05
C VAL A 579 26.89 -5.28 16.55
N ASP A 580 26.03 -6.08 15.93
CA ASP A 580 25.77 -7.46 16.39
C ASP A 580 27.06 -8.30 16.44
N ALA A 581 27.96 -8.12 15.46
CA ALA A 581 29.25 -8.81 15.41
C ALA A 581 30.29 -8.05 14.57
N GLY A 582 31.56 -8.43 14.75
CA GLY A 582 32.69 -7.85 14.02
C GLY A 582 33.29 -6.63 14.72
N ASP A 583 33.89 -5.75 13.92
CA ASP A 583 34.55 -4.55 14.44
C ASP A 583 33.53 -3.54 14.96
N ALA A 584 33.85 -2.93 16.09
CA ALA A 584 33.05 -1.86 16.68
C ALA A 584 33.08 -0.59 15.81
N ILE A 585 31.97 0.15 15.77
CA ILE A 585 31.93 1.49 15.17
C ILE A 585 32.57 2.46 16.18
N PRO A 586 33.68 3.14 15.86
CA PRO A 586 34.35 4.00 16.83
C PRO A 586 33.47 5.20 17.22
N ALA A 587 33.47 5.55 18.51
CA ALA A 587 32.89 6.80 18.99
C ALA A 587 33.89 7.95 18.77
N VAL A 588 33.43 9.06 18.20
CA VAL A 588 34.28 10.23 17.91
C VAL A 588 34.11 11.31 18.98
N ARG A 589 32.87 11.53 19.46
CA ARG A 589 32.59 12.49 20.53
C ARG A 589 32.82 11.85 21.90
N PRO A 590 33.37 12.56 22.91
CA PRO A 590 33.69 11.98 24.22
C PRO A 590 32.50 11.35 24.96
N GLN A 591 31.29 11.87 24.73
CA GLN A 591 30.07 11.38 25.35
C GLN A 591 29.48 10.15 24.65
N ASP A 592 29.84 9.90 23.39
CA ASP A 592 29.32 8.78 22.61
C ASP A 592 29.99 7.47 22.99
N LYS A 593 29.26 6.37 22.78
CA LYS A 593 29.70 5.03 23.17
C LYS A 593 29.65 4.07 21.99
N SER A 594 30.41 2.99 22.11
CA SER A 594 30.42 1.90 21.16
C SER A 594 30.30 0.57 21.88
N PHE A 595 29.57 -0.36 21.28
CA PHE A 595 29.31 -1.68 21.82
C PHE A 595 29.27 -2.74 20.72
N VAL A 596 29.81 -3.93 21.03
CA VAL A 596 29.70 -5.11 20.17
C VAL A 596 28.72 -6.07 20.84
N GLY A 597 27.57 -6.24 20.20
CA GLY A 597 26.42 -6.99 20.65
C GLY A 597 25.13 -6.35 20.15
N ASN A 598 23.99 -6.93 20.51
CA ASN A 598 22.70 -6.43 20.04
C ASN A 598 22.28 -5.15 20.78
N ILE A 599 21.29 -4.44 20.22
CA ILE A 599 20.85 -3.15 20.75
C ILE A 599 20.37 -3.19 22.21
N ILE A 600 19.76 -4.29 22.66
CA ILE A 600 19.27 -4.41 24.05
C ILE A 600 20.45 -4.59 25.00
N GLU A 601 21.45 -5.37 24.61
CA GLU A 601 22.70 -5.52 25.36
C GLU A 601 23.44 -4.18 25.47
N ALA A 602 23.51 -3.40 24.38
CA ALA A 602 24.08 -2.06 24.41
C ALA A 602 23.33 -1.13 25.36
N MET A 603 21.99 -1.19 25.40
CA MET A 603 21.18 -0.41 26.34
C MET A 603 21.48 -0.79 27.79
N ILE A 604 21.63 -2.08 28.10
CA ILE A 604 21.98 -2.56 29.44
C ILE A 604 23.41 -2.11 29.81
N ALA A 605 24.37 -2.27 28.91
CA ALA A 605 25.76 -1.86 29.13
C ALA A 605 25.87 -0.34 29.36
N TYR A 606 25.12 0.46 28.59
CA TYR A 606 25.02 1.91 28.81
C TYR A 606 24.41 2.22 30.17
N ALA A 607 23.23 1.67 30.48
CA ALA A 607 22.48 2.02 31.68
C ALA A 607 23.12 1.51 32.99
N SER A 608 23.90 0.44 32.92
CA SER A 608 24.67 -0.09 34.06
C SER A 608 26.00 0.65 34.32
N GLY A 609 26.42 1.54 33.41
CA GLY A 609 27.69 2.24 33.50
C GLY A 609 28.90 1.42 33.01
N GLN A 610 28.67 0.25 32.40
CA GLN A 610 29.73 -0.57 31.81
C GLN A 610 30.47 0.18 30.69
N LEU A 611 29.80 1.10 29.99
CA LEU A 611 30.38 1.95 28.94
C LEU A 611 31.01 3.26 29.50
N GLY A 612 31.24 3.33 30.81
CA GLY A 612 31.80 4.50 31.49
C GLY A 612 30.72 5.50 31.91
N GLU A 613 31.09 6.79 31.92
CA GLU A 613 30.16 7.86 32.33
C GLU A 613 28.88 7.88 31.48
N ILE A 614 27.75 8.11 32.16
CA ILE A 614 26.40 8.15 31.58
C ILE A 614 25.95 9.62 31.54
N PRO A 615 26.02 10.29 30.38
CA PRO A 615 25.68 11.71 30.30
C PRO A 615 24.19 11.99 30.51
N ILE A 616 23.33 11.05 30.10
CA ILE A 616 21.86 11.14 30.27
C ILE A 616 21.32 9.77 30.65
N LYS A 617 20.59 9.65 31.75
CA LYS A 617 20.05 8.35 32.19
C LYS A 617 18.86 7.94 31.32
N LEU A 618 18.72 6.65 31.04
CA LEU A 618 17.56 6.12 30.30
C LEU A 618 16.24 6.41 31.03
N SER A 619 16.27 6.51 32.37
CA SER A 619 15.09 6.83 33.20
C SER A 619 14.60 8.27 33.03
N GLU A 620 15.37 9.14 32.37
CA GLU A 620 14.93 10.50 32.04
C GLU A 620 14.05 10.53 30.78
N ALA A 621 14.11 9.49 29.94
CA ALA A 621 13.33 9.42 28.72
C ALA A 621 11.84 9.19 29.02
N SER A 622 10.99 10.12 28.59
CA SER A 622 9.53 9.98 28.64
C SER A 622 8.95 9.37 27.36
N ARG A 623 9.72 9.39 26.27
CA ARG A 623 9.33 8.91 24.95
C ARG A 623 10.35 7.93 24.42
N VAL A 624 9.89 6.75 24.00
CA VAL A 624 10.70 5.73 23.32
C VAL A 624 10.17 5.54 21.91
N ILE A 625 11.02 5.68 20.90
CA ILE A 625 10.66 5.45 19.50
C ILE A 625 11.60 4.40 18.94
N ALA A 626 11.04 3.25 18.55
CA ALA A 626 11.80 2.17 17.93
C ALA A 626 11.44 2.02 16.46
N ILE A 627 12.46 1.98 15.60
CA ILE A 627 12.32 1.83 14.15
C ILE A 627 13.39 0.85 13.67
N GLY A 628 12.95 -0.25 13.06
CA GLY A 628 13.86 -1.29 12.56
C GLY A 628 13.10 -2.49 12.02
N SER A 629 13.70 -3.67 12.11
CA SER A 629 12.99 -4.90 11.78
C SER A 629 11.84 -5.17 12.76
N ASP A 630 10.81 -5.87 12.30
CA ASP A 630 9.69 -6.32 13.14
C ASP A 630 10.18 -7.11 14.37
N ARG A 631 11.23 -7.92 14.20
CA ARG A 631 11.86 -8.69 15.27
C ARG A 631 12.56 -7.82 16.31
N MET A 632 13.28 -6.79 15.87
CA MET A 632 13.94 -5.84 16.78
C MET A 632 12.89 -5.08 17.60
N MET A 633 11.86 -4.54 16.94
CA MET A 633 10.80 -3.80 17.62
C MET A 633 10.05 -4.69 18.63
N ALA A 634 9.78 -5.95 18.26
CA ALA A 634 9.21 -6.94 19.18
C ALA A 634 10.11 -7.23 20.40
N ALA A 635 11.42 -7.38 20.17
CA ALA A 635 12.38 -7.63 21.23
C ALA A 635 12.47 -6.44 22.20
N ILE A 636 12.47 -5.20 21.68
CA ILE A 636 12.43 -3.98 22.49
C ILE A 636 11.13 -3.93 23.30
N SER A 637 9.99 -4.22 22.67
CA SER A 637 8.68 -4.25 23.34
C SER A 637 8.69 -5.17 24.56
N GLN A 638 9.29 -6.35 24.45
CA GLN A 638 9.42 -7.29 25.56
C GLN A 638 10.45 -6.85 26.60
N ALA A 639 11.63 -6.40 26.15
CA ALA A 639 12.73 -6.03 27.01
C ALA A 639 12.39 -4.85 27.93
N ARG A 640 11.58 -3.89 27.45
CA ARG A 640 11.07 -2.74 28.24
C ARG A 640 10.34 -3.17 29.52
N HIS A 641 9.60 -4.28 29.47
CA HIS A 641 8.87 -4.82 30.63
C HIS A 641 9.67 -5.87 31.42
N GLY A 642 10.82 -6.30 30.87
CA GLY A 642 11.71 -7.29 31.47
C GLY A 642 13.05 -6.66 31.86
N VAL A 643 14.11 -7.00 31.12
CA VAL A 643 15.51 -6.67 31.46
C VAL A 643 15.83 -5.18 31.49
N LEU A 644 15.09 -4.35 30.74
CA LEU A 644 15.28 -2.90 30.72
C LEU A 644 14.41 -2.17 31.75
N LYS A 645 13.44 -2.84 32.37
CA LYS A 645 12.49 -2.22 33.32
C LYS A 645 13.18 -1.41 34.42
N PRO A 646 14.28 -1.88 35.06
CA PRO A 646 14.94 -1.11 36.13
C PRO A 646 15.58 0.21 35.68
N TYR A 647 15.81 0.37 34.38
CA TYR A 647 16.56 1.50 33.82
C TYR A 647 15.66 2.53 33.13
N LEU A 648 14.40 2.19 32.84
CA LEU A 648 13.47 3.04 32.12
C LEU A 648 12.54 3.78 33.09
N ASN A 649 12.03 4.92 32.65
CA ASN A 649 10.95 5.64 33.33
C ASN A 649 9.70 4.76 33.36
N GLU A 650 9.06 4.51 34.51
CA GLU A 650 7.87 3.64 34.55
C GLU A 650 6.67 4.17 33.73
N CYS A 651 6.62 5.48 33.50
CA CYS A 651 5.54 6.15 32.77
C CYS A 651 5.91 6.50 31.32
N HIS A 652 6.99 5.95 30.76
CA HIS A 652 7.37 6.25 29.38
C HIS A 652 6.31 5.77 28.39
N GLU A 653 6.09 6.56 27.34
CA GLU A 653 5.28 6.13 26.21
C GLU A 653 6.20 5.58 25.11
N ALA A 654 5.86 4.38 24.61
CA ALA A 654 6.64 3.71 23.58
C ALA A 654 5.88 3.54 22.28
N ILE A 655 6.54 3.93 21.20
CA ILE A 655 6.05 3.86 19.83
C ILE A 655 6.96 2.95 19.02
N ALA A 656 6.35 2.10 18.21
CA ALA A 656 7.02 1.35 17.15
C ALA A 656 6.54 1.88 15.80
N SER A 657 7.47 2.22 14.91
CA SER A 657 7.12 2.63 13.53
C SER A 657 6.98 1.38 12.66
N ILE A 658 5.73 0.99 12.41
CA ILE A 658 5.38 -0.31 11.86
C ILE A 658 5.59 -0.34 10.34
N ASN A 659 6.22 -1.42 9.86
CA ASN A 659 6.58 -1.66 8.47
C ASN A 659 5.65 -2.68 7.78
N SER A 660 4.34 -2.62 8.05
CA SER A 660 3.35 -3.50 7.41
C SER A 660 3.44 -3.45 5.87
N PRO A 661 3.17 -4.56 5.15
CA PRO A 661 3.10 -4.54 3.68
C PRO A 661 2.14 -3.46 3.16
N MET A 662 2.51 -2.76 2.09
CA MET A 662 1.69 -1.69 1.51
C MET A 662 1.67 -1.73 -0.02
N GLN A 663 0.49 -1.48 -0.60
CA GLN A 663 0.28 -1.43 -2.05
C GLN A 663 -0.09 -0.02 -2.50
N CYS A 664 -1.25 0.49 -2.03
CA CYS A 664 -1.77 1.76 -2.52
C CYS A 664 -1.14 2.97 -1.82
N MET A 665 -0.87 2.84 -0.52
CA MET A 665 -0.43 3.94 0.37
C MET A 665 -1.38 5.16 0.39
N MET A 666 -2.64 4.96 -0.04
CA MET A 666 -3.71 5.96 -0.07
C MET A 666 -4.55 5.97 1.22
N LYS A 667 -3.92 5.62 2.35
CA LYS A 667 -4.55 5.56 3.68
C LYS A 667 -5.83 4.70 3.75
N ALA A 668 -5.67 3.43 4.11
CA ALA A 668 -6.74 2.43 4.31
C ALA A 668 -7.49 1.89 3.07
N VAL A 669 -7.45 2.54 1.91
CA VAL A 669 -8.21 2.16 0.70
C VAL A 669 -8.04 0.67 0.30
N CYS A 670 -6.80 0.21 0.07
CA CYS A 670 -6.57 -1.21 -0.29
C CYS A 670 -6.56 -2.16 0.92
N ALA A 671 -6.38 -1.63 2.13
CA ALA A 671 -6.19 -2.38 3.38
C ALA A 671 -5.01 -3.37 3.44
N GLN A 672 -4.07 -3.38 2.50
CA GLN A 672 -2.85 -4.19 2.64
C GLN A 672 -2.03 -3.80 3.88
N CYS A 673 -2.03 -2.50 4.22
CA CYS A 673 -1.32 -1.92 5.36
C CYS A 673 -1.97 -2.19 6.74
N MET A 674 -3.03 -3.01 6.81
CA MET A 674 -3.68 -3.36 8.07
C MET A 674 -2.71 -4.01 9.05
N GLN A 675 -2.81 -3.58 10.30
CA GLN A 675 -2.09 -4.12 11.44
C GLN A 675 -3.09 -4.50 12.54
N ARG A 676 -2.90 -5.70 13.12
CA ARG A 676 -3.68 -6.16 14.28
C ARG A 676 -3.10 -5.58 15.56
N HIS A 677 -3.96 -5.03 16.38
CA HIS A 677 -3.67 -4.60 17.74
C HIS A 677 -4.45 -5.48 18.73
N VAL A 678 -3.85 -5.72 19.89
CA VAL A 678 -4.48 -6.33 21.05
C VAL A 678 -4.37 -5.33 22.20
N ILE A 679 -5.51 -4.84 22.69
CA ILE A 679 -5.51 -3.79 23.71
C ILE A 679 -5.04 -4.38 25.06
N PRO A 680 -3.94 -3.86 25.65
CA PRO A 680 -3.39 -4.35 26.91
C PRO A 680 -4.43 -4.45 28.02
N GLY A 681 -4.34 -5.52 28.82
CA GLY A 681 -5.31 -5.80 29.89
C GLY A 681 -6.68 -6.29 29.42
N THR A 682 -6.89 -6.43 28.10
CA THR A 682 -8.11 -6.98 27.52
C THR A 682 -7.78 -8.02 26.44
N ASN A 683 -8.79 -8.79 26.00
CA ASN A 683 -8.67 -9.64 24.81
C ASN A 683 -9.30 -8.97 23.57
N LYS A 684 -9.50 -7.65 23.60
CA LYS A 684 -10.13 -6.92 22.50
C LYS A 684 -9.12 -6.69 21.38
N GLU A 685 -9.47 -7.19 20.21
CA GLU A 685 -8.72 -6.95 18.98
C GLU A 685 -9.25 -5.71 18.26
N VAL A 686 -8.33 -4.89 17.75
CA VAL A 686 -8.66 -3.79 16.84
C VAL A 686 -7.73 -3.83 15.63
N PHE A 687 -8.19 -3.30 14.50
CA PHE A 687 -7.41 -3.23 13.27
C PHE A 687 -7.15 -1.77 12.92
N VAL A 688 -5.88 -1.43 12.79
CA VAL A 688 -5.43 -0.10 12.38
C VAL A 688 -4.79 -0.18 11.00
N PHE A 689 -4.60 0.98 10.36
CA PHE A 689 -3.99 1.06 9.03
C PHE A 689 -2.65 1.77 9.14
N THR A 690 -1.56 1.03 8.97
CA THR A 690 -0.19 1.54 9.08
C THR A 690 0.08 2.68 8.09
N CYS A 691 -0.52 2.63 6.91
CA CYS A 691 -0.40 3.69 5.93
C CYS A 691 -1.15 4.98 6.30
N PHE A 692 -2.07 4.92 7.28
CA PHE A 692 -2.68 6.10 7.88
C PHE A 692 -1.78 6.70 8.95
N ASN A 693 -1.36 5.85 9.90
CA ASN A 693 -0.39 6.18 10.93
C ASN A 693 0.51 4.96 11.19
N GLN A 694 1.78 5.10 10.84
CA GLN A 694 2.80 4.07 10.98
C GLN A 694 3.32 3.99 12.41
N ASP A 695 3.26 5.10 13.15
CA ASP A 695 3.73 5.19 14.53
C ASP A 695 2.63 4.71 15.48
N GLN A 696 2.80 3.48 15.96
CA GLN A 696 1.78 2.76 16.73
C GLN A 696 2.29 2.50 18.15
N LYS A 697 1.37 2.53 19.12
CA LYS A 697 1.68 2.19 20.52
C LYS A 697 2.25 0.79 20.59
N MET A 698 3.51 0.70 21.00
CA MET A 698 4.29 -0.53 20.92
C MET A 698 3.62 -1.69 21.67
N ASP A 699 3.01 -1.41 22.81
CA ASP A 699 2.37 -2.41 23.67
C ASP A 699 1.03 -2.94 23.12
N GLU A 700 0.45 -2.29 22.11
CA GLU A 700 -0.78 -2.76 21.44
C GLU A 700 -0.47 -3.64 20.21
N VAL A 701 0.74 -3.57 19.65
CA VAL A 701 1.05 -4.19 18.36
C VAL A 701 1.20 -5.70 18.48
N ASP A 702 0.46 -6.45 17.65
CA ASP A 702 0.71 -7.87 17.46
C ASP A 702 1.88 -8.12 16.48
N PHE A 703 3.10 -8.15 17.04
CA PHE A 703 4.32 -8.40 16.28
C PHE A 703 4.38 -9.81 15.67
N VAL A 704 3.71 -10.80 16.25
CA VAL A 704 3.64 -12.16 15.70
C VAL A 704 2.82 -12.15 14.42
N ASN A 705 1.68 -11.47 14.42
CA ASN A 705 0.87 -11.28 13.23
C ASN A 705 1.61 -10.47 12.15
N LEU A 706 2.28 -9.38 12.52
CA LEU A 706 3.09 -8.57 11.60
C LEU A 706 4.18 -9.42 10.91
N ASN A 707 4.98 -10.16 11.70
CA ASN A 707 6.02 -11.05 11.18
C ASN A 707 5.44 -12.11 10.23
N SER A 708 4.27 -12.65 10.55
CA SER A 708 3.60 -13.63 9.69
C SER A 708 3.16 -12.99 8.37
N ARG A 709 2.55 -11.80 8.39
CA ARG A 709 2.09 -11.08 7.19
C ARG A 709 3.24 -10.69 6.26
N LEU A 710 4.37 -10.25 6.81
CA LEU A 710 5.59 -9.91 6.05
C LEU A 710 6.15 -11.08 5.22
N ARG A 711 5.77 -12.32 5.52
CA ARG A 711 6.21 -13.53 4.79
C ARG A 711 5.24 -13.99 3.72
N THR A 712 4.17 -13.24 3.45
CA THR A 712 3.08 -13.67 2.55
C THR A 712 3.57 -14.00 1.13
N ASN A 713 4.61 -13.32 0.64
CA ASN A 713 5.16 -13.50 -0.71
C ASN A 713 6.55 -14.18 -0.71
N SER A 714 6.95 -14.85 0.38
CA SER A 714 8.36 -15.24 0.60
C SER A 714 8.97 -16.07 -0.54
N LEU A 715 8.23 -17.04 -1.11
CA LEU A 715 8.71 -17.84 -2.24
C LEU A 715 8.96 -16.96 -3.48
N LEU A 716 7.98 -16.13 -3.86
CA LEU A 716 8.10 -15.28 -5.04
C LEU A 716 9.24 -14.27 -4.89
N GLU A 717 9.41 -13.67 -3.71
CA GLU A 717 10.50 -12.72 -3.44
C GLU A 717 11.88 -13.38 -3.63
N LYS A 718 12.05 -14.62 -3.16
CA LYS A 718 13.30 -15.37 -3.30
C LYS A 718 13.58 -15.76 -4.75
N ILE A 719 12.57 -16.27 -5.48
CA ILE A 719 12.71 -16.62 -6.89
C ILE A 719 12.98 -15.37 -7.73
N ASN A 720 12.27 -14.27 -7.50
CA ASN A 720 12.45 -13.04 -8.25
C ASN A 720 13.80 -12.37 -7.97
N ASN A 721 14.33 -12.48 -6.74
CA ASN A 721 15.69 -12.05 -6.44
C ASN A 721 16.74 -12.85 -7.22
N ARG A 722 16.61 -14.18 -7.27
CA ARG A 722 17.50 -15.03 -8.10
C ARG A 722 17.34 -14.77 -9.58
N TRP A 723 16.11 -14.52 -10.02
CA TRP A 723 15.83 -14.13 -11.40
C TRP A 723 16.50 -12.80 -11.74
N LEU A 724 16.44 -11.81 -10.85
CA LEU A 724 17.16 -10.55 -11.04
C LEU A 724 18.67 -10.76 -11.11
N ASP A 725 19.27 -11.61 -10.27
CA ASP A 725 20.69 -11.97 -10.36
C ASP A 725 21.03 -12.50 -11.76
N TYR A 726 20.23 -13.45 -12.27
CA TYR A 726 20.38 -13.99 -13.62
C TYR A 726 20.30 -12.92 -14.72
N LEU A 727 19.37 -11.96 -14.61
CA LEU A 727 19.24 -10.87 -15.57
C LEU A 727 20.45 -9.94 -15.55
N LEU A 728 20.90 -9.55 -14.36
CA LEU A 728 22.03 -8.64 -14.17
C LEU A 728 23.37 -9.26 -14.58
N GLU A 729 23.53 -10.57 -14.45
CA GLU A 729 24.73 -11.27 -14.95
C GLU A 729 24.81 -11.26 -16.49
N LYS A 730 23.67 -11.40 -17.17
CA LYS A 730 23.62 -11.39 -18.64
C LYS A 730 23.72 -9.98 -19.23
N HIS A 731 23.15 -9.00 -18.53
CA HIS A 731 23.12 -7.61 -18.94
C HIS A 731 23.57 -6.76 -17.75
N PRO A 732 24.89 -6.62 -17.54
CA PRO A 732 25.41 -5.83 -16.44
C PRO A 732 24.92 -4.40 -16.57
N PHE A 733 24.30 -3.90 -15.50
CA PHE A 733 24.05 -2.49 -15.34
C PHE A 733 25.20 -1.90 -14.54
N GLU A 734 25.62 -0.68 -14.88
CA GLU A 734 26.48 0.11 -14.01
C GLU A 734 25.74 0.28 -12.67
N LYS A 735 26.17 -0.48 -11.66
CA LYS A 735 25.74 -0.22 -10.30
C LYS A 735 26.41 1.07 -9.87
N VAL A 736 25.61 2.07 -9.53
CA VAL A 736 26.08 3.28 -8.85
C VAL A 736 26.59 2.94 -7.46
#